data_AF-A0AA36BIW3-F1
#
_entry.id   AF-A0AA36BIW3-F1
#
_cell.length_a   1.000
_cell.length_b   1.000
_cell.length_c   1.000
_cell.angle_alpha   90.00
_cell.angle_beta   90.00
_cell.angle_gamma   90.00
#
_symmetry.space_group_name_H-M   'P 1'
#
loop_
_entity.id
_entity.type
_entity.pdbx_description
1 polymer ?
#
loop_
_entity_poly.entity_id
_entity_poly.type
_entity_poly.pdbx_seq_one_letter_code
_entity_poly.pdbx_strand_id
1 'polypeptide(L)'
;MFSWKLLLLGLVVHLILFYSIFDIYFKSPIVHGMTPHSSPTSPPAKRLVLFVADGLRADKFYELQDGKSKSPFIRSIMEKNGSFGISHTRVPTESRPGHVAIIAGFYEDVSSIAKGWKENPVEFDSVFNESFSTWCWGSPDILPIFAKGDSYKHIYMTMYAEEEIDFGGTDPSRLDTYVFSSVKNFFHQAKQDPDLMKKLMSDKIVFFLHLLGIDTNGHSHHPHSKEYIENIQIVDEGIKEMVHVIDNFYNKDGKTAYILTSDHGMTNWGSHGAGNPHETLTPLVAWGAGIRTAMPAGKHSGFTDNFSEDWFLSHLLRNDVEQADIAPLMASLIGVPFPKNSVGKLPLEYLSGDLGYKAENLLTNAKQILAQYTVKMMLAQNTSLSMTFKPFSELTSSIQAEKIQHIQNLIYAGQYEEAIVEGKRLIDLSLKGLQYYQTYNRMLLGTSVFFSFVGWMFFVICLLLQKHSGLMTTSFQMHIMNLRWWPTKNFIDISILVIMCVIIGFLFVTSSPLMYYMYLLLPVLMWRSVIHRKDIVFAAVKAAYENHILHSVGLELIVTFIGLEILVYSFFERKAIAIGLILMALWAPLSFNWHYNKLPILGWVISCLALAVFPLLPTVNKDRNYKLVVAAGVIAIFLGSYSLHKMFPRESLMKTRKFGLFQVFLIGLAVYIVHSTANNLAVNQGLQPINQCISWLLLGSTFVLPLFSSQLVIERLHSILLSLYTLYTLMSTSHECLFILSFCCSLFFWVWLESIVTPSLHFQLDDVRTLHFGSELQEENNYIRISKEDTRRAYFFIFFMYTAFFGTGNIASINSFDPASVYCFLTVFHPFSMGTLLLLKVALPFFIVICALDTLCISTNTSKSILFLNVLIISDVMGLQFFFLVQDFGSWLEIGSSISHYVIAMTTIIFILLLDVICHCFTTLHIPLTTFKTA
;
A
#
# COMPACT_ATOMS: atom_id res chain seq x y z
N MET A 1 -7.16 30.27 -19.92
CA MET A 1 -7.63 28.86 -19.75
C MET A 1 -6.56 27.86 -20.19
N PHE A 2 -6.33 26.78 -19.42
CA PHE A 2 -5.53 25.63 -19.85
C PHE A 2 -6.20 24.99 -21.08
N SER A 3 -5.44 24.62 -22.12
CA SER A 3 -6.04 23.86 -23.22
C SER A 3 -6.44 22.48 -22.71
N TRP A 4 -7.70 22.08 -22.84
CA TRP A 4 -8.15 20.72 -22.51
C TRP A 4 -7.29 19.63 -23.15
N LYS A 5 -6.67 19.92 -24.30
CA LYS A 5 -5.70 19.03 -24.96
C LYS A 5 -4.46 18.75 -24.12
N LEU A 6 -3.94 19.75 -23.41
CA LEU A 6 -2.75 19.60 -22.55
C LEU A 6 -3.07 18.81 -21.27
N LEU A 7 -4.26 19.02 -20.70
CA LEU A 7 -4.73 18.24 -19.56
C LEU A 7 -4.94 16.77 -19.94
N LEU A 8 -5.58 16.50 -21.07
CA LEU A 8 -5.77 15.13 -21.58
C LEU A 8 -4.42 14.46 -21.88
N LEU A 9 -3.50 15.18 -22.54
CA LEU A 9 -2.16 14.66 -22.82
C LEU A 9 -1.42 14.34 -21.51
N GLY A 10 -1.43 15.26 -20.55
CA GLY A 10 -0.84 15.05 -19.22
C GLY A 10 -1.42 13.81 -18.56
N LEU A 11 -2.75 13.68 -18.50
CA LEU A 11 -3.41 12.50 -17.93
C LEU A 11 -2.94 11.20 -18.58
N VAL A 12 -2.89 11.14 -19.92
CA VAL A 12 -2.44 9.94 -20.65
C VAL A 12 -0.98 9.62 -20.33
N VAL A 13 -0.09 10.62 -20.33
CA VAL A 13 1.33 10.42 -19.99
C VAL A 13 1.46 9.86 -18.57
N HIS A 14 0.76 10.45 -17.59
CA HIS A 14 0.87 10.02 -16.19
C HIS A 14 0.24 8.65 -15.96
N LEU A 15 -0.82 8.26 -16.68
CA LEU A 15 -1.37 6.91 -16.62
C LEU A 15 -0.37 5.86 -17.13
N ILE A 16 0.36 6.15 -18.22
CA ILE A 16 1.41 5.27 -18.74
C ILE A 16 2.55 5.16 -17.71
N LEU A 17 3.03 6.29 -17.20
CA LEU A 17 4.11 6.32 -16.19
C LEU A 17 3.66 5.61 -14.90
N PHE A 18 2.42 5.83 -14.45
CA PHE A 18 1.83 5.16 -13.29
C PHE A 18 1.84 3.64 -13.43
N TYR A 19 1.38 3.11 -14.58
CA TYR A 19 1.30 1.66 -14.77
C TYR A 19 2.68 1.00 -14.93
N SER A 20 3.71 1.77 -15.30
CA SER A 20 5.05 1.24 -15.60
C SER A 20 5.68 0.45 -14.46
N ILE A 21 5.44 0.81 -13.19
CA ILE A 21 6.04 0.07 -12.06
C ILE A 21 5.54 -1.36 -11.98
N PHE A 22 4.28 -1.63 -12.36
CA PHE A 22 3.72 -2.97 -12.31
C PHE A 22 4.36 -3.88 -13.36
N ASP A 23 4.56 -3.40 -14.59
CA ASP A 23 5.20 -4.20 -15.65
C ASP A 23 6.72 -4.38 -15.46
N ILE A 24 7.39 -3.43 -14.77
CA ILE A 24 8.84 -3.38 -14.60
C ILE A 24 9.30 -4.11 -13.33
N TYR A 25 8.56 -3.94 -12.23
CA TYR A 25 8.90 -4.46 -10.91
C TYR A 25 8.07 -5.68 -10.50
N PHE A 26 6.77 -5.71 -10.84
CA PHE A 26 5.80 -6.70 -10.32
C PHE A 26 5.29 -7.65 -11.42
N LYS A 27 6.14 -8.60 -11.81
CA LYS A 27 5.77 -9.66 -12.75
C LYS A 27 5.28 -10.90 -11.99
N SER A 28 4.30 -11.59 -12.56
CA SER A 28 3.78 -12.83 -12.00
C SER A 28 4.91 -13.86 -11.78
N PRO A 29 4.94 -14.54 -10.62
CA PRO A 29 5.88 -15.62 -10.35
C PRO A 29 5.48 -16.91 -11.08
N ILE A 30 4.20 -17.06 -11.43
CA ILE A 30 3.63 -18.28 -12.01
C ILE A 30 4.17 -18.50 -13.42
N VAL A 31 4.69 -19.71 -13.63
CA VAL A 31 5.17 -20.23 -14.91
C VAL A 31 4.27 -21.38 -15.32
N HIS A 32 3.94 -21.43 -16.61
CA HIS A 32 3.15 -22.52 -17.19
C HIS A 32 4.00 -23.33 -18.18
N GLY A 33 3.58 -24.57 -18.47
CA GLY A 33 4.25 -25.44 -19.44
C GLY A 33 5.31 -26.39 -18.87
N MET A 34 5.42 -26.48 -17.54
CA MET A 34 6.28 -27.47 -16.89
C MET A 34 5.56 -28.79 -16.61
N THR A 35 6.34 -29.87 -16.60
CA THR A 35 5.91 -31.20 -16.16
C THR A 35 6.22 -31.39 -14.67
N PRO A 36 5.30 -31.98 -13.87
CA PRO A 36 5.61 -32.35 -12.48
C PRO A 36 6.71 -33.40 -12.39
N HIS A 37 7.57 -33.30 -11.38
CA HIS A 37 8.57 -34.31 -11.06
C HIS A 37 8.18 -35.09 -9.79
N SER A 38 8.16 -36.43 -9.88
CA SER A 38 7.93 -37.33 -8.75
C SER A 38 9.23 -37.99 -8.29
N SER A 39 9.35 -38.20 -6.98
CA SER A 39 10.45 -38.98 -6.41
C SER A 39 10.30 -40.47 -6.73
N PRO A 40 11.39 -41.19 -7.06
CA PRO A 40 11.35 -42.64 -7.28
C PRO A 40 11.24 -43.43 -5.97
N THR A 41 11.46 -42.80 -4.81
CA THR A 41 11.44 -43.46 -3.51
C THR A 41 10.03 -43.63 -2.97
N SER A 42 9.77 -44.73 -2.27
CA SER A 42 8.49 -44.91 -1.56
C SER A 42 8.33 -43.87 -0.44
N PRO A 43 7.16 -43.23 -0.32
CA PRO A 43 6.92 -42.24 0.72
C PRO A 43 6.76 -42.88 2.10
N PRO A 44 7.15 -42.17 3.18
CA PRO A 44 7.03 -42.67 4.54
C PRO A 44 5.57 -42.70 5.03
N ALA A 45 4.73 -41.77 4.57
CA ALA A 45 3.32 -41.66 4.94
C ALA A 45 2.40 -42.01 3.77
N LYS A 46 1.20 -42.54 4.10
CA LYS A 46 0.10 -42.72 3.14
C LYS A 46 -0.85 -41.54 3.13
N ARG A 47 -0.91 -40.82 4.25
CA ARG A 47 -1.81 -39.70 4.48
C ARG A 47 -1.14 -38.59 5.26
N LEU A 48 -1.54 -37.36 4.96
CA LEU A 48 -1.10 -36.14 5.60
C LEU A 48 -2.30 -35.43 6.22
N VAL A 49 -2.14 -34.92 7.44
CA VAL A 49 -3.10 -34.03 8.09
C VAL A 49 -2.43 -32.68 8.29
N LEU A 50 -2.97 -31.65 7.65
CA LEU A 50 -2.53 -30.27 7.77
C LEU A 50 -3.54 -29.50 8.61
N PHE A 51 -3.10 -28.99 9.77
CA PHE A 51 -3.83 -28.02 10.57
C PHE A 51 -3.22 -26.64 10.33
N VAL A 52 -4.05 -25.69 9.91
CA VAL A 52 -3.67 -24.26 9.85
C VAL A 52 -4.58 -23.51 10.81
N ALA A 53 -3.98 -22.99 11.88
CA ALA A 53 -4.65 -22.16 12.87
C ALA A 53 -4.44 -20.69 12.51
N ASP A 54 -5.39 -20.11 11.80
CA ASP A 54 -5.31 -18.76 11.22
C ASP A 54 -5.00 -17.70 12.30
N GLY A 55 -4.11 -16.76 11.98
CA GLY A 55 -3.71 -15.68 12.89
C GLY A 55 -2.88 -16.10 14.12
N LEU A 56 -2.48 -17.37 14.24
CA LEU A 56 -1.74 -17.87 15.39
C LEU A 56 -0.29 -17.38 15.42
N ARG A 57 -0.01 -16.45 16.34
CA ARG A 57 1.34 -15.95 16.63
C ARG A 57 2.25 -17.01 17.26
N ALA A 58 3.49 -17.09 16.80
CA ALA A 58 4.50 -18.00 17.36
C ALA A 58 4.80 -17.72 18.84
N ASP A 59 4.93 -16.46 19.24
CA ASP A 59 5.25 -16.09 20.62
C ASP A 59 4.17 -16.55 21.61
N LYS A 60 2.89 -16.32 21.27
CA LYS A 60 1.73 -16.78 22.06
C LYS A 60 1.53 -18.28 22.08
N PHE A 61 1.92 -18.95 21.00
CA PHE A 61 1.85 -20.40 20.91
C PHE A 61 2.90 -21.09 21.80
N TYR A 62 4.14 -20.58 21.79
CA TYR A 62 5.26 -21.19 22.52
C TYR A 62 5.42 -20.70 23.97
N GLU A 63 4.81 -19.57 24.34
CA GLU A 63 4.95 -19.00 25.68
C GLU A 63 4.42 -19.92 26.80
N LEU A 64 5.01 -19.77 27.98
CA LEU A 64 4.50 -20.32 29.23
C LEU A 64 3.82 -19.21 30.03
N GLN A 65 2.52 -19.37 30.31
CA GLN A 65 1.79 -18.52 31.25
C GLN A 65 1.74 -19.21 32.62
N ASP A 66 2.25 -18.54 33.65
CA ASP A 66 2.38 -19.10 35.01
C ASP A 66 3.09 -20.47 35.03
N GLY A 67 4.12 -20.62 34.17
CA GLY A 67 4.88 -21.86 34.02
C GLY A 67 4.16 -22.98 33.26
N LYS A 68 3.00 -22.71 32.65
CA LYS A 68 2.21 -23.70 31.90
C LYS A 68 1.99 -23.26 30.46
N SER A 69 2.10 -24.21 29.54
CA SER A 69 1.79 -23.97 28.12
C SER A 69 0.29 -24.01 27.90
N LYS A 70 -0.20 -23.14 27.02
CA LYS A 70 -1.59 -23.15 26.54
C LYS A 70 -1.83 -24.17 25.42
N SER A 71 -0.78 -24.81 24.93
CA SER A 71 -0.82 -25.91 23.97
C SER A 71 -0.12 -27.16 24.52
N PRO A 72 -0.58 -27.71 25.67
CA PRO A 72 0.13 -28.79 26.36
C PRO A 72 0.27 -30.07 25.53
N PHE A 73 -0.69 -30.41 24.68
CA PHE A 73 -0.58 -31.58 23.80
C PHE A 73 0.52 -31.37 22.75
N ILE A 74 0.49 -30.27 22.02
CA ILE A 74 1.51 -29.99 21.01
C ILE A 74 2.88 -29.79 21.65
N ARG A 75 2.97 -29.14 22.82
CA ARG A 75 4.23 -29.05 23.57
C ARG A 75 4.82 -30.42 23.90
N SER A 76 3.98 -31.36 24.32
CA SER A 76 4.43 -32.74 24.55
C SER A 76 4.90 -33.43 23.27
N ILE A 77 4.35 -33.10 22.10
CA ILE A 77 4.83 -33.58 20.80
C ILE A 77 6.22 -33.03 20.52
N MET A 78 6.42 -31.71 20.67
CA MET A 78 7.73 -31.07 20.44
C MET A 78 8.83 -31.66 21.32
N GLU A 79 8.53 -31.94 22.58
CA GLU A 79 9.49 -32.47 23.55
C GLU A 79 9.81 -33.96 23.36
N LYS A 80 8.95 -34.73 22.67
CA LYS A 80 9.06 -36.19 22.60
C LYS A 80 9.17 -36.74 21.19
N ASN A 81 8.19 -36.43 20.34
CA ASN A 81 7.89 -37.21 19.13
C ASN A 81 7.77 -36.36 17.85
N GLY A 82 8.15 -35.09 17.89
CA GLY A 82 8.04 -34.19 16.75
C GLY A 82 9.25 -33.28 16.58
N SER A 83 9.20 -32.51 15.50
CA SER A 83 10.15 -31.43 15.20
C SER A 83 9.39 -30.11 15.15
N PHE A 84 10.06 -29.03 15.57
CA PHE A 84 9.44 -27.71 15.67
C PHE A 84 10.40 -26.60 15.22
N GLY A 85 9.82 -25.45 14.90
CA GLY A 85 10.52 -24.23 14.56
C GLY A 85 9.57 -23.13 14.16
N ILE A 86 10.13 -22.04 13.63
CA ILE A 86 9.34 -20.93 13.12
C ILE A 86 9.17 -21.08 11.61
N SER A 87 7.94 -20.95 11.13
CA SER A 87 7.66 -20.68 9.72
C SER A 87 7.69 -19.18 9.50
N HIS A 88 8.59 -18.71 8.65
CA HIS A 88 8.71 -17.30 8.28
C HIS A 88 7.74 -17.02 7.14
N THR A 89 6.57 -16.46 7.48
CA THR A 89 5.61 -16.00 6.48
C THR A 89 6.12 -14.72 5.84
N ARG A 90 5.80 -14.57 4.56
CA ARG A 90 5.96 -13.30 3.88
C ARG A 90 4.60 -12.63 3.94
N VAL A 91 4.61 -11.44 4.49
CA VAL A 91 4.01 -10.26 3.86
C VAL A 91 3.48 -10.48 2.40
N PRO A 92 2.30 -9.93 2.03
CA PRO A 92 1.37 -9.33 2.97
C PRO A 92 0.85 -10.49 3.82
N THR A 93 0.86 -10.30 5.14
CA THR A 93 0.49 -11.33 6.11
C THR A 93 -1.02 -11.46 6.15
N GLU A 94 -1.60 -11.77 4.99
CA GLU A 94 -3.02 -11.94 4.72
C GLU A 94 -3.27 -13.44 4.53
N SER A 95 -4.47 -13.89 4.86
CA SER A 95 -4.74 -15.33 4.94
C SER A 95 -4.52 -16.05 3.61
N ARG A 96 -4.98 -15.48 2.49
CA ARG A 96 -4.83 -16.10 1.16
C ARG A 96 -3.35 -16.29 0.75
N PRO A 97 -2.50 -15.25 0.69
CA PRO A 97 -1.08 -15.41 0.37
C PRO A 97 -0.36 -16.43 1.26
N GLY A 98 -0.64 -16.43 2.57
CA GLY A 98 -0.04 -17.38 3.51
C GLY A 98 -0.43 -18.83 3.20
N HIS A 99 -1.71 -19.08 2.94
CA HIS A 99 -2.19 -20.40 2.55
C HIS A 99 -1.60 -20.87 1.21
N VAL A 100 -1.48 -19.98 0.22
CA VAL A 100 -0.85 -20.30 -1.08
C VAL A 100 0.62 -20.66 -0.89
N ALA A 101 1.35 -19.95 -0.02
CA ALA A 101 2.74 -20.29 0.30
C ALA A 101 2.83 -21.67 0.97
N ILE A 102 1.99 -21.97 1.97
CA ILE A 102 1.99 -23.25 2.68
C ILE A 102 1.69 -24.42 1.72
N ILE A 103 0.68 -24.29 0.87
CA ILE A 103 0.08 -25.43 0.12
C ILE A 103 0.63 -25.56 -1.30
N ALA A 104 0.96 -24.44 -1.96
CA ALA A 104 1.51 -24.42 -3.32
C ALA A 104 3.02 -24.08 -3.36
N GLY A 105 3.58 -23.58 -2.27
CA GLY A 105 5.02 -23.37 -2.12
C GLY A 105 5.56 -22.17 -2.89
N PHE A 106 4.72 -21.18 -3.21
CA PHE A 106 5.15 -19.93 -3.84
C PHE A 106 4.46 -18.72 -3.21
N TYR A 107 5.10 -17.56 -3.34
CA TYR A 107 4.58 -16.31 -2.83
C TYR A 107 3.83 -15.59 -3.94
N GLU A 108 2.58 -15.23 -3.72
CA GLU A 108 1.82 -14.40 -4.65
C GLU A 108 2.52 -13.04 -4.86
N ASP A 109 2.30 -12.40 -6.01
CA ASP A 109 2.80 -11.05 -6.31
C ASP A 109 1.71 -9.99 -6.07
N VAL A 110 2.11 -8.74 -5.82
CA VAL A 110 1.23 -7.60 -5.52
C VAL A 110 0.18 -7.41 -6.60
N SER A 111 0.58 -7.65 -7.85
CA SER A 111 -0.31 -7.55 -9.01
C SER A 111 -1.46 -8.57 -8.99
N SER A 112 -1.30 -9.73 -8.35
CA SER A 112 -2.33 -10.77 -8.23
C SER A 112 -3.40 -10.44 -7.18
N ILE A 113 -3.04 -9.66 -6.15
CA ILE A 113 -3.98 -9.18 -5.12
C ILE A 113 -4.78 -7.99 -5.66
N ALA A 114 -4.15 -7.10 -6.43
CA ALA A 114 -4.81 -5.95 -7.04
C ALA A 114 -5.84 -6.33 -8.14
N LYS A 115 -5.66 -7.49 -8.80
CA LYS A 115 -6.57 -7.99 -9.85
C LYS A 115 -7.77 -8.77 -9.32
N GLY A 116 -7.72 -9.20 -8.06
CA GLY A 116 -8.81 -9.90 -7.40
C GLY A 116 -8.46 -10.13 -5.93
N TRP A 117 -9.26 -9.57 -5.01
CA TRP A 117 -9.02 -9.72 -3.57
C TRP A 117 -9.49 -11.09 -3.06
N LYS A 118 -10.62 -11.58 -3.58
CA LYS A 118 -11.24 -12.86 -3.18
C LYS A 118 -10.72 -14.09 -3.93
N GLU A 119 -10.09 -13.92 -5.09
CA GLU A 119 -9.68 -15.05 -5.92
C GLU A 119 -8.37 -14.75 -6.65
N ASN A 120 -7.46 -15.73 -6.72
CA ASN A 120 -6.29 -15.62 -7.57
C ASN A 120 -6.73 -15.73 -9.05
N PRO A 121 -6.46 -14.71 -9.89
CA PRO A 121 -6.89 -14.70 -11.28
C PRO A 121 -6.15 -15.70 -12.18
N VAL A 122 -5.08 -16.33 -11.68
CA VAL A 122 -4.24 -17.28 -12.43
C VAL A 122 -4.26 -18.64 -11.74
N GLU A 123 -4.55 -19.69 -12.50
CA GLU A 123 -4.51 -21.06 -12.00
C GLU A 123 -3.08 -21.50 -11.66
N PHE A 124 -2.93 -22.18 -10.53
CA PHE A 124 -1.66 -22.75 -10.09
C PHE A 124 -1.85 -24.16 -9.55
N ASP A 125 -0.74 -24.87 -9.47
CA ASP A 125 -0.66 -26.24 -8.97
C ASP A 125 -0.27 -26.24 -7.48
N SER A 126 -0.67 -27.28 -6.75
CA SER A 126 -0.48 -27.38 -5.30
C SER A 126 -0.41 -28.83 -4.83
N VAL A 127 -0.02 -29.05 -3.56
CA VAL A 127 -0.01 -30.40 -2.97
C VAL A 127 -1.40 -31.06 -3.02
N PHE A 128 -2.48 -30.27 -2.93
CA PHE A 128 -3.84 -30.80 -3.01
C PHE A 128 -4.18 -31.26 -4.42
N ASN A 129 -3.74 -30.51 -5.44
CA ASN A 129 -3.95 -30.87 -6.84
C ASN A 129 -3.24 -32.18 -7.20
N GLU A 130 -2.05 -32.40 -6.67
CA GLU A 130 -1.20 -33.58 -6.92
C GLU A 130 -1.53 -34.79 -6.02
N SER A 131 -2.44 -34.62 -5.04
CA SER A 131 -2.92 -35.69 -4.17
C SER A 131 -3.93 -36.62 -4.87
N PHE A 132 -4.13 -37.83 -4.34
CA PHE A 132 -5.19 -38.72 -4.83
C PHE A 132 -6.58 -38.24 -4.41
N SER A 133 -6.71 -37.75 -3.17
CA SER A 133 -7.92 -37.12 -2.65
C SER A 133 -7.55 -36.20 -1.51
N THR A 134 -8.17 -35.01 -1.49
CA THR A 134 -8.07 -34.04 -0.41
C THR A 134 -9.46 -33.79 0.19
N TRP A 135 -9.58 -33.84 1.51
CA TRP A 135 -10.77 -33.38 2.22
C TRP A 135 -10.43 -32.14 3.05
N CYS A 136 -11.17 -31.06 2.84
CA CYS A 136 -10.95 -29.76 3.46
C CYS A 136 -12.15 -29.36 4.32
N TRP A 137 -11.89 -28.79 5.49
CA TRP A 137 -12.88 -28.19 6.39
C TRP A 137 -12.48 -26.80 6.83
N GLY A 138 -13.39 -25.82 6.78
CA GLY A 138 -13.16 -24.47 7.29
C GLY A 138 -13.83 -23.35 6.49
N SER A 139 -13.11 -22.24 6.29
CA SER A 139 -13.68 -20.97 5.78
C SER A 139 -14.07 -21.00 4.30
N PRO A 140 -15.23 -20.42 3.92
CA PRO A 140 -15.60 -20.22 2.52
C PRO A 140 -14.64 -19.30 1.75
N ASP A 141 -13.85 -18.47 2.41
CA ASP A 141 -12.87 -17.59 1.76
C ASP A 141 -11.54 -18.29 1.44
N ILE A 142 -11.24 -19.43 2.07
CA ILE A 142 -9.94 -20.12 1.95
C ILE A 142 -10.03 -21.39 1.12
N LEU A 143 -11.01 -22.25 1.43
CA LEU A 143 -11.10 -23.59 0.84
C LEU A 143 -11.21 -23.56 -0.70
N PRO A 144 -12.04 -22.70 -1.31
CA PRO A 144 -12.20 -22.64 -2.76
C PRO A 144 -10.94 -22.22 -3.53
N ILE A 145 -9.94 -21.61 -2.88
CA ILE A 145 -8.70 -21.15 -3.55
C ILE A 145 -8.01 -22.30 -4.29
N PHE A 146 -8.03 -23.51 -3.72
CA PHE A 146 -7.30 -24.68 -4.22
C PHE A 146 -8.16 -25.61 -5.10
N ALA A 147 -9.46 -25.37 -5.18
CA ALA A 147 -10.41 -26.16 -5.96
C ALA A 147 -10.88 -25.38 -7.18
N LYS A 148 -10.33 -25.67 -8.36
CA LYS A 148 -10.71 -25.07 -9.65
C LYS A 148 -10.76 -26.10 -10.76
N GLY A 149 -11.71 -25.94 -11.68
CA GLY A 149 -11.83 -26.77 -12.88
C GLY A 149 -11.94 -28.27 -12.56
N ASP A 150 -10.98 -29.07 -13.04
CA ASP A 150 -11.00 -30.51 -12.84
C ASP A 150 -10.66 -30.96 -11.41
N SER A 151 -10.08 -30.10 -10.56
CA SER A 151 -9.68 -30.52 -9.20
C SER A 151 -10.87 -30.74 -8.25
N TYR A 152 -12.07 -30.24 -8.59
CA TYR A 152 -13.32 -30.58 -7.89
C TYR A 152 -13.65 -32.08 -7.90
N LYS A 153 -12.99 -32.88 -8.74
CA LYS A 153 -13.17 -34.34 -8.80
C LYS A 153 -12.55 -35.06 -7.61
N HIS A 154 -11.52 -34.49 -6.97
CA HIS A 154 -10.79 -35.14 -5.88
C HIS A 154 -10.50 -34.23 -4.68
N ILE A 155 -10.85 -32.94 -4.74
CA ILE A 155 -10.82 -32.02 -3.61
C ILE A 155 -12.25 -31.78 -3.12
N TYR A 156 -12.54 -32.23 -1.91
CA TYR A 156 -13.86 -32.15 -1.28
C TYR A 156 -13.85 -31.10 -0.16
N MET A 157 -14.80 -30.16 -0.17
CA MET A 157 -14.83 -29.03 0.75
C MET A 157 -16.09 -29.04 1.61
N THR A 158 -15.94 -28.88 2.91
CA THR A 158 -17.03 -28.68 3.88
C THR A 158 -16.81 -27.34 4.58
N MET A 159 -17.76 -26.42 4.43
CA MET A 159 -17.62 -25.05 4.92
C MET A 159 -18.80 -24.69 5.83
N TYR A 160 -18.54 -23.86 6.84
CA TYR A 160 -19.59 -23.14 7.55
C TYR A 160 -20.14 -21.99 6.67
N ALA A 161 -21.28 -21.42 7.06
CA ALA A 161 -21.90 -20.34 6.28
C ALA A 161 -21.14 -19.00 6.47
N GLU A 162 -21.10 -18.15 5.43
CA GLU A 162 -20.38 -16.85 5.49
C GLU A 162 -20.89 -15.97 6.64
N GLU A 163 -22.20 -16.03 6.93
CA GLU A 163 -22.85 -15.24 7.99
C GLU A 163 -22.46 -15.68 9.40
N GLU A 164 -21.80 -16.83 9.55
CA GLU A 164 -21.30 -17.31 10.85
C GLU A 164 -19.95 -16.67 11.24
N ILE A 165 -19.29 -15.97 10.30
CA ILE A 165 -18.08 -15.16 10.54
C ILE A 165 -18.51 -13.80 11.12
N ASP A 166 -18.75 -13.77 12.43
CA ASP A 166 -19.16 -12.56 13.16
C ASP A 166 -18.02 -12.07 14.07
N PHE A 167 -17.26 -11.08 13.60
CA PHE A 167 -16.19 -10.41 14.38
C PHE A 167 -16.72 -9.63 15.60
N GLY A 168 -18.04 -9.42 15.73
CA GLY A 168 -18.68 -8.84 16.92
C GLY A 168 -19.43 -9.87 17.77
N GLY A 169 -19.37 -11.15 17.40
CA GLY A 169 -20.10 -12.24 18.04
C GLY A 169 -19.54 -12.61 19.40
N THR A 170 -20.34 -13.29 20.23
CA THR A 170 -20.00 -13.59 21.63
C THR A 170 -18.97 -14.70 21.82
N ASP A 171 -18.74 -15.55 20.81
CA ASP A 171 -17.76 -16.66 20.89
C ASP A 171 -17.25 -17.11 19.50
N PRO A 172 -16.14 -16.54 19.00
CA PRO A 172 -15.53 -16.95 17.73
C PRO A 172 -14.95 -18.37 17.69
N SER A 173 -14.66 -18.98 18.85
CA SER A 173 -14.07 -20.34 18.93
C SER A 173 -15.01 -21.43 18.39
N ARG A 174 -16.30 -21.10 18.22
CA ARG A 174 -17.31 -21.97 17.59
C ARG A 174 -16.94 -22.42 16.18
N LEU A 175 -16.18 -21.62 15.43
CA LEU A 175 -15.76 -21.95 14.06
C LEU A 175 -14.78 -23.14 14.06
N ASP A 176 -13.86 -23.17 15.02
CA ASP A 176 -12.90 -24.27 15.17
C ASP A 176 -13.60 -25.55 15.62
N THR A 177 -14.52 -25.44 16.58
CA THR A 177 -15.30 -26.58 17.06
C THR A 177 -16.27 -27.14 16.01
N TYR A 178 -16.80 -26.31 15.12
CA TYR A 178 -17.54 -26.75 13.93
C TYR A 178 -16.67 -27.63 13.03
N VAL A 179 -15.44 -27.22 12.76
CA VAL A 179 -14.49 -27.97 11.92
C VAL A 179 -14.18 -29.33 12.55
N PHE A 180 -13.83 -29.36 13.84
CA PHE A 180 -13.57 -30.62 14.55
C PHE A 180 -14.80 -31.55 14.58
N SER A 181 -16.00 -31.00 14.80
CA SER A 181 -17.24 -31.77 14.78
C SER A 181 -17.55 -32.35 13.41
N SER A 182 -17.31 -31.59 12.35
CA SER A 182 -17.50 -32.02 10.95
C SER A 182 -16.56 -33.17 10.59
N VAL A 183 -15.30 -33.11 11.00
CA VAL A 183 -14.33 -34.19 10.79
C VAL A 183 -14.73 -35.47 11.53
N LYS A 184 -15.21 -35.36 12.78
CA LYS A 184 -15.72 -36.52 13.53
C LYS A 184 -16.89 -37.18 12.82
N ASN A 185 -17.88 -36.38 12.41
CA ASN A 185 -19.03 -36.87 11.67
C ASN A 185 -18.62 -37.54 10.36
N PHE A 186 -17.67 -36.97 9.63
CA PHE A 186 -17.13 -37.54 8.40
C PHE A 186 -16.52 -38.94 8.63
N PHE A 187 -15.65 -39.12 9.62
CA PHE A 187 -15.06 -40.44 9.90
C PHE A 187 -16.08 -41.44 10.46
N HIS A 188 -17.15 -40.98 11.12
CA HIS A 188 -18.28 -41.84 11.51
C HIS A 188 -19.07 -42.32 10.30
N GLN A 189 -19.38 -41.43 9.35
CA GLN A 189 -20.08 -41.76 8.10
C GLN A 189 -19.24 -42.68 7.21
N ALA A 190 -17.93 -42.43 7.12
CA ALA A 190 -16.99 -43.25 6.37
C ALA A 190 -17.02 -44.74 6.78
N LYS A 191 -17.30 -45.06 8.05
CA LYS A 191 -17.44 -46.46 8.51
C LYS A 191 -18.66 -47.17 7.92
N GLN A 192 -19.65 -46.41 7.46
CA GLN A 192 -20.93 -46.92 6.93
C GLN A 192 -21.02 -46.82 5.41
N ASP A 193 -20.12 -46.08 4.77
CA ASP A 193 -20.04 -45.87 3.33
C ASP A 193 -18.83 -46.65 2.75
N PRO A 194 -19.06 -47.79 2.07
CA PRO A 194 -17.99 -48.60 1.49
C PRO A 194 -17.14 -47.89 0.44
N ASP A 195 -17.74 -46.97 -0.34
CA ASP A 195 -17.05 -46.25 -1.41
C ASP A 195 -16.14 -45.18 -0.82
N LEU A 196 -16.64 -44.45 0.19
CA LEU A 196 -15.82 -43.50 0.95
C LEU A 196 -14.70 -44.20 1.71
N MET A 197 -14.98 -45.34 2.35
CA MET A 197 -13.98 -46.17 3.01
C MET A 197 -12.87 -46.59 2.04
N LYS A 198 -13.23 -47.04 0.83
CA LYS A 198 -12.26 -47.42 -0.20
C LYS A 198 -11.36 -46.25 -0.61
N LYS A 199 -11.92 -45.05 -0.78
CA LYS A 199 -11.13 -43.84 -1.05
C LYS A 199 -10.18 -43.53 0.11
N LEU A 200 -10.65 -43.61 1.35
CA LEU A 200 -9.87 -43.31 2.55
C LEU A 200 -8.74 -44.32 2.84
N MET A 201 -8.87 -45.55 2.35
CA MET A 201 -7.83 -46.59 2.47
C MET A 201 -6.78 -46.53 1.34
N SER A 202 -6.91 -45.59 0.41
CA SER A 202 -5.91 -45.34 -0.64
C SER A 202 -4.69 -44.59 -0.10
N ASP A 203 -3.66 -44.42 -0.94
CA ASP A 203 -2.46 -43.66 -0.60
C ASP A 203 -2.55 -42.23 -1.16
N LYS A 204 -1.64 -41.34 -0.73
CA LYS A 204 -1.56 -39.93 -1.17
C LYS A 204 -2.79 -39.10 -0.79
N ILE A 205 -3.29 -39.32 0.43
CA ILE A 205 -4.46 -38.62 0.97
C ILE A 205 -4.03 -37.37 1.75
N VAL A 206 -4.79 -36.28 1.61
CA VAL A 206 -4.63 -35.08 2.43
C VAL A 206 -5.92 -34.76 3.18
N PHE A 207 -5.79 -34.46 4.47
CA PHE A 207 -6.84 -33.84 5.29
C PHE A 207 -6.39 -32.43 5.65
N PHE A 208 -7.18 -31.42 5.30
CA PHE A 208 -6.89 -30.03 5.59
C PHE A 208 -7.95 -29.44 6.52
N LEU A 209 -7.53 -28.98 7.69
CA LEU A 209 -8.39 -28.33 8.66
C LEU A 209 -7.93 -26.89 8.83
N HIS A 210 -8.77 -25.97 8.37
CA HIS A 210 -8.60 -24.54 8.52
C HIS A 210 -9.38 -24.05 9.74
N LEU A 211 -8.67 -23.49 10.73
CA LEU A 211 -9.20 -23.11 12.04
C LEU A 211 -9.12 -21.58 12.18
N LEU A 212 -10.26 -20.89 12.03
CA LEU A 212 -10.36 -19.41 11.93
C LEU A 212 -10.55 -18.70 13.29
N GLY A 213 -10.86 -19.44 14.37
CA GLY A 213 -11.27 -18.84 15.64
C GLY A 213 -10.20 -17.95 16.29
N ILE A 214 -8.92 -18.30 16.14
CA ILE A 214 -7.79 -17.54 16.70
C ILE A 214 -7.65 -16.18 16.00
N ASP A 215 -7.65 -16.12 14.68
CA ASP A 215 -7.61 -14.86 13.91
C ASP A 215 -8.78 -13.96 14.26
N THR A 216 -10.00 -14.52 14.28
CA THR A 216 -11.21 -13.77 14.62
C THR A 216 -11.11 -13.15 16.01
N ASN A 217 -10.64 -13.92 17.01
CA ASN A 217 -10.37 -13.38 18.35
C ASN A 217 -9.22 -12.36 18.37
N GLY A 218 -8.23 -12.51 17.48
CA GLY A 218 -7.14 -11.55 17.29
C GLY A 218 -7.66 -10.19 16.88
N HIS A 219 -8.56 -10.11 15.90
CA HIS A 219 -9.20 -8.86 15.46
C HIS A 219 -10.12 -8.26 16.51
N SER A 220 -10.96 -9.08 17.14
CA SER A 220 -12.02 -8.61 18.06
C SER A 220 -11.50 -8.24 19.45
N HIS A 221 -10.57 -9.05 19.99
CA HIS A 221 -10.15 -8.99 21.39
C HIS A 221 -8.65 -8.71 21.56
N HIS A 222 -7.85 -8.74 20.48
CA HIS A 222 -6.40 -8.59 20.46
C HIS A 222 -5.61 -9.80 21.02
N PRO A 223 -4.34 -10.02 20.61
CA PRO A 223 -3.62 -11.25 20.94
C PRO A 223 -3.17 -11.46 22.40
N HIS A 224 -3.37 -10.46 23.27
CA HIS A 224 -3.10 -10.58 24.71
C HIS A 224 -4.37 -10.81 25.54
N SER A 225 -5.53 -10.91 24.87
CA SER A 225 -6.80 -11.17 25.54
C SER A 225 -6.93 -12.61 26.03
N LYS A 226 -7.79 -12.78 27.04
CA LYS A 226 -8.12 -14.10 27.57
C LYS A 226 -8.77 -14.97 26.49
N GLU A 227 -9.62 -14.37 25.67
CA GLU A 227 -10.36 -15.00 24.57
C GLU A 227 -9.40 -15.60 23.54
N TYR A 228 -8.41 -14.82 23.06
CA TYR A 228 -7.39 -15.30 22.12
C TYR A 228 -6.56 -16.44 22.72
N ILE A 229 -6.10 -16.28 23.97
CA ILE A 229 -5.25 -17.26 24.65
C ILE A 229 -6.02 -18.56 24.96
N GLU A 230 -7.28 -18.48 25.37
CA GLU A 230 -8.13 -19.64 25.61
C GLU A 230 -8.48 -20.37 24.31
N ASN A 231 -8.62 -19.65 23.19
CA ASN A 231 -8.82 -20.28 21.88
C ASN A 231 -7.60 -21.14 21.45
N ILE A 232 -6.36 -20.75 21.80
CA ILE A 232 -5.17 -21.59 21.57
C ILE A 232 -5.32 -22.94 22.28
N GLN A 233 -5.85 -22.92 23.51
CA GLN A 233 -6.08 -24.14 24.28
C GLN A 233 -7.20 -25.00 23.67
N ILE A 234 -8.29 -24.38 23.21
CA ILE A 234 -9.38 -25.08 22.50
C ILE A 234 -8.84 -25.78 21.25
N VAL A 235 -7.97 -25.11 20.48
CA VAL A 235 -7.35 -25.70 19.29
C VAL A 235 -6.40 -26.85 19.65
N ASP A 236 -5.57 -26.72 20.70
CA ASP A 236 -4.70 -27.82 21.17
C ASP A 236 -5.51 -29.07 21.58
N GLU A 237 -6.58 -28.89 22.35
CA GLU A 237 -7.48 -29.97 22.77
C GLU A 237 -8.21 -30.61 21.58
N GLY A 238 -8.69 -29.80 20.64
CA GLY A 238 -9.32 -30.26 19.41
C GLY A 238 -8.37 -31.06 18.52
N ILE A 239 -7.13 -30.59 18.33
CA ILE A 239 -6.10 -31.33 17.57
C ILE A 239 -5.79 -32.67 18.24
N LYS A 240 -5.66 -32.71 19.57
CA LYS A 240 -5.47 -33.96 20.32
C LYS A 240 -6.59 -34.96 20.05
N GLU A 241 -7.85 -34.50 20.03
CA GLU A 241 -8.99 -35.34 19.69
C GLU A 241 -8.94 -35.82 18.23
N MET A 242 -8.61 -34.94 17.27
CA MET A 242 -8.52 -35.31 15.85
C MET A 242 -7.44 -36.33 15.58
N VAL A 243 -6.25 -36.18 16.17
CA VAL A 243 -5.18 -37.19 16.09
C VAL A 243 -5.69 -38.54 16.60
N HIS A 244 -6.40 -38.57 17.73
CA HIS A 244 -6.98 -39.80 18.26
C HIS A 244 -8.02 -40.44 17.33
N VAL A 245 -8.93 -39.63 16.77
CA VAL A 245 -9.98 -40.09 15.83
C VAL A 245 -9.35 -40.69 14.56
N ILE A 246 -8.41 -39.98 13.96
CA ILE A 246 -7.76 -40.37 12.71
C ILE A 246 -6.90 -41.62 12.92
N ASP A 247 -6.03 -41.62 13.94
CA ASP A 247 -5.16 -42.76 14.20
C ASP A 247 -5.98 -44.02 14.54
N ASN A 248 -7.05 -43.90 15.33
CA ASN A 248 -7.91 -45.06 15.62
C ASN A 248 -8.67 -45.56 14.38
N PHE A 249 -9.14 -44.65 13.51
CA PHE A 249 -9.81 -45.03 12.27
C PHE A 249 -8.91 -45.91 11.38
N TYR A 250 -7.61 -45.62 11.37
CA TYR A 250 -6.61 -46.38 10.63
C TYR A 250 -5.85 -47.41 11.47
N ASN A 251 -6.39 -47.81 12.63
CA ASN A 251 -5.80 -48.82 13.51
C ASN A 251 -4.35 -48.54 13.92
N LYS A 252 -3.96 -47.25 14.00
CA LYS A 252 -2.63 -46.78 14.39
C LYS A 252 -1.51 -47.41 13.56
N ASP A 253 -1.72 -47.52 12.25
CA ASP A 253 -0.78 -48.15 11.32
C ASP A 253 0.57 -47.42 11.15
N GLY A 254 0.74 -46.25 11.80
CA GLY A 254 1.95 -45.45 11.74
C GLY A 254 2.22 -44.86 10.35
N LYS A 255 1.19 -44.70 9.51
CA LYS A 255 1.30 -44.16 8.14
C LYS A 255 0.67 -42.77 7.98
N THR A 256 0.42 -42.07 9.07
CA THR A 256 -0.07 -40.68 9.07
C THR A 256 1.04 -39.71 9.46
N ALA A 257 1.23 -38.66 8.65
CA ALA A 257 2.03 -37.49 9.01
C ALA A 257 1.11 -36.33 9.39
N TYR A 258 1.54 -35.52 10.34
CA TYR A 258 0.79 -34.38 10.86
C TYR A 258 1.66 -33.12 10.82
N ILE A 259 1.06 -31.99 10.42
CA ILE A 259 1.68 -30.67 10.42
C ILE A 259 0.69 -29.68 11.02
N LEU A 260 1.14 -28.87 11.99
CA LEU A 260 0.45 -27.71 12.52
C LEU A 260 1.27 -26.46 12.19
N THR A 261 0.62 -25.46 11.60
CA THR A 261 1.22 -24.15 11.35
C THR A 261 0.19 -23.02 11.41
N SER A 262 0.63 -21.78 11.20
CA SER A 262 -0.22 -20.64 10.86
C SER A 262 0.19 -20.03 9.51
N ASP A 263 -0.77 -19.38 8.86
CA ASP A 263 -0.60 -18.56 7.65
C ASP A 263 0.03 -17.19 7.97
N HIS A 264 -0.40 -16.56 9.05
CA HIS A 264 0.21 -15.37 9.64
C HIS A 264 -0.01 -15.30 11.16
N GLY A 265 0.62 -14.31 11.79
CA GLY A 265 0.29 -13.88 13.14
C GLY A 265 -0.50 -12.57 13.13
N MET A 266 -0.33 -11.74 14.16
CA MET A 266 -1.13 -10.51 14.33
C MET A 266 -0.39 -9.49 15.19
N THR A 267 -0.53 -8.21 14.88
CA THR A 267 -0.04 -7.11 15.72
C THR A 267 -0.74 -7.08 17.09
N ASN A 268 -0.16 -6.35 18.05
CA ASN A 268 -0.73 -6.26 19.41
C ASN A 268 -2.12 -5.60 19.47
N TRP A 269 -2.52 -4.86 18.43
CA TRP A 269 -3.83 -4.20 18.34
C TRP A 269 -4.79 -4.93 17.39
N GLY A 270 -4.53 -6.20 17.07
CA GLY A 270 -5.48 -7.02 16.31
C GLY A 270 -5.56 -6.70 14.82
N SER A 271 -4.44 -6.35 14.19
CA SER A 271 -4.36 -6.14 12.73
C SER A 271 -3.16 -6.90 12.14
N HIS A 272 -3.28 -7.31 10.88
CA HIS A 272 -2.24 -7.99 10.11
C HIS A 272 -2.19 -7.42 8.67
N GLY A 273 -1.32 -7.95 7.82
CA GLY A 273 -1.06 -7.49 6.44
C GLY A 273 0.29 -6.81 6.26
N ALA A 274 1.03 -6.54 7.34
CA ALA A 274 2.32 -5.86 7.37
C ALA A 274 3.47 -6.79 7.83
N GLY A 275 4.66 -6.19 8.05
CA GLY A 275 5.91 -6.90 8.29
C GLY A 275 6.36 -6.96 9.74
N ASN A 276 5.48 -6.78 10.73
CA ASN A 276 5.90 -6.92 12.13
C ASN A 276 6.29 -8.38 12.43
N PRO A 277 7.33 -8.65 13.24
CA PRO A 277 7.66 -10.01 13.66
C PRO A 277 6.48 -10.80 14.26
N HIS A 278 5.57 -10.13 14.97
CA HIS A 278 4.37 -10.79 15.48
C HIS A 278 3.39 -11.24 14.39
N GLU A 279 3.47 -10.65 13.20
CA GLU A 279 2.71 -11.04 12.01
C GLU A 279 3.46 -12.09 11.19
N THR A 280 4.80 -11.97 11.11
CA THR A 280 5.62 -12.76 10.17
C THR A 280 6.18 -14.06 10.75
N LEU A 281 6.18 -14.23 12.08
CA LEU A 281 6.66 -15.43 12.74
C LEU A 281 5.47 -16.31 13.14
N THR A 282 5.28 -17.42 12.42
CA THR A 282 4.25 -18.40 12.71
C THR A 282 4.84 -19.69 13.30
N PRO A 283 4.14 -20.40 14.19
CA PRO A 283 4.64 -21.65 14.72
C PRO A 283 4.61 -22.73 13.64
N LEU A 284 5.57 -23.66 13.67
CA LEU A 284 5.56 -24.87 12.85
C LEU A 284 5.90 -26.07 13.73
N VAL A 285 5.01 -27.06 13.75
CA VAL A 285 5.24 -28.34 14.43
C VAL A 285 4.83 -29.48 13.51
N ALA A 286 5.71 -30.47 13.31
CA ALA A 286 5.41 -31.66 12.54
C ALA A 286 5.71 -32.93 13.33
N TRP A 287 4.93 -33.99 13.12
CA TRP A 287 5.12 -35.28 13.78
C TRP A 287 4.49 -36.44 12.98
N GLY A 288 4.75 -37.67 13.42
CA GLY A 288 4.22 -38.89 12.78
C GLY A 288 5.15 -39.47 11.71
N ALA A 289 4.56 -40.15 10.73
CA ALA A 289 5.28 -40.92 9.73
C ALA A 289 6.26 -40.06 8.91
N GLY A 290 7.55 -40.43 8.90
CA GLY A 290 8.58 -39.75 8.13
C GLY A 290 9.14 -38.47 8.74
N ILE A 291 8.60 -38.02 9.89
CA ILE A 291 9.09 -36.87 10.63
C ILE A 291 10.14 -37.30 11.67
N ARG A 292 11.13 -36.43 11.90
CA ARG A 292 12.15 -36.58 12.93
C ARG A 292 11.57 -36.31 14.32
N THR A 293 11.98 -37.12 15.29
CA THR A 293 11.65 -36.92 16.71
C THR A 293 12.47 -35.80 17.33
N ALA A 294 12.14 -35.44 18.58
CA ALA A 294 12.83 -34.40 19.32
C ALA A 294 14.34 -34.68 19.42
N MET A 295 15.15 -33.67 19.11
CA MET A 295 16.61 -33.74 19.14
C MET A 295 17.16 -32.73 20.16
N PRO A 296 18.17 -33.08 20.97
CA PRO A 296 18.81 -32.12 21.86
C PRO A 296 19.44 -30.97 21.08
N ALA A 297 19.31 -29.74 21.60
CA ALA A 297 20.09 -28.61 21.10
C ALA A 297 21.58 -28.89 21.35
N GLY A 298 22.40 -28.86 20.29
CA GLY A 298 23.86 -28.86 20.43
C GLY A 298 24.38 -27.59 21.11
N LYS A 299 25.71 -27.48 21.31
CA LYS A 299 26.33 -26.30 21.98
C LYS A 299 26.02 -24.94 21.32
N HIS A 300 25.57 -24.94 20.06
CA HIS A 300 25.08 -23.75 19.36
C HIS A 300 23.91 -24.19 18.46
N SER A 301 22.69 -23.72 18.74
CA SER A 301 21.49 -23.96 17.91
C SER A 301 21.52 -23.25 16.56
N GLY A 302 22.57 -22.46 16.28
CA GLY A 302 22.74 -21.70 15.04
C GLY A 302 21.97 -20.38 14.98
N PHE A 303 21.09 -20.12 15.95
CA PHE A 303 20.29 -18.90 16.03
C PHE A 303 20.91 -17.87 16.97
N THR A 304 20.79 -16.58 16.62
CA THR A 304 21.30 -15.44 17.40
C THR A 304 20.24 -14.76 18.25
N ASP A 305 18.98 -15.18 18.15
CA ASP A 305 17.85 -14.67 18.95
C ASP A 305 17.69 -15.44 20.27
N ASN A 306 16.87 -14.89 21.17
CA ASN A 306 16.60 -15.47 22.50
C ASN A 306 15.30 -16.29 22.55
N PHE A 307 14.61 -16.51 21.41
CA PHE A 307 13.26 -17.07 21.43
C PHE A 307 13.19 -18.44 22.11
N SER A 308 14.14 -19.34 21.82
CA SER A 308 14.17 -20.67 22.42
C SER A 308 14.37 -20.64 23.94
N GLU A 309 15.06 -19.64 24.47
CA GLU A 309 15.20 -19.42 25.91
C GLU A 309 13.89 -18.92 26.52
N ASP A 310 13.29 -17.89 25.91
CA ASP A 310 12.01 -17.31 26.33
C ASP A 310 10.87 -18.35 26.34
N TRP A 311 10.91 -19.31 25.41
CA TRP A 311 9.92 -20.39 25.31
C TRP A 311 10.23 -21.61 26.18
N PHE A 312 11.36 -21.62 26.88
CA PHE A 312 11.86 -22.76 27.66
C PHE A 312 12.04 -24.03 26.81
N LEU A 313 12.48 -23.85 25.55
CA LEU A 313 12.73 -24.92 24.57
C LEU A 313 14.19 -24.95 24.08
N SER A 314 15.09 -24.19 24.72
CA SER A 314 16.53 -24.11 24.37
C SER A 314 17.29 -25.43 24.48
N HIS A 315 16.73 -26.42 25.16
CA HIS A 315 17.27 -27.78 25.24
C HIS A 315 16.96 -28.63 24.01
N LEU A 316 16.11 -28.16 23.09
CA LEU A 316 15.70 -28.86 21.87
C LEU A 316 16.17 -28.11 20.62
N LEU A 317 16.45 -28.87 19.55
CA LEU A 317 16.82 -28.32 18.26
C LEU A 317 15.61 -27.67 17.57
N ARG A 318 15.63 -26.35 17.46
CA ARG A 318 14.70 -25.56 16.63
C ARG A 318 15.11 -25.64 15.15
N ASN A 319 14.16 -25.77 14.24
CA ASN A 319 14.41 -25.79 12.80
C ASN A 319 13.48 -24.80 12.08
N ASP A 320 13.96 -23.58 11.84
CA ASP A 320 13.15 -22.56 11.15
C ASP A 320 13.12 -22.82 9.63
N VAL A 321 12.01 -22.46 8.99
CA VAL A 321 11.79 -22.62 7.55
C VAL A 321 11.15 -21.39 6.93
N GLU A 322 11.33 -21.19 5.63
CA GLU A 322 10.48 -20.26 4.89
C GLU A 322 9.10 -20.90 4.70
N GLN A 323 8.01 -20.14 4.79
CA GLN A 323 6.66 -20.72 4.71
C GLN A 323 6.41 -21.55 3.43
N ALA A 324 7.04 -21.17 2.31
CA ALA A 324 6.98 -21.92 1.06
C ALA A 324 7.62 -23.32 1.12
N ASP A 325 8.50 -23.58 2.09
CA ASP A 325 9.20 -24.85 2.31
C ASP A 325 8.27 -25.93 2.90
N ILE A 326 7.10 -25.55 3.41
CA ILE A 326 6.11 -26.49 3.94
C ILE A 326 5.49 -27.32 2.80
N ALA A 327 5.27 -26.74 1.62
CA ALA A 327 4.78 -27.46 0.45
C ALA A 327 5.68 -28.62 0.02
N PRO A 328 7.01 -28.45 -0.21
CA PRO A 328 7.90 -29.56 -0.51
C PRO A 328 8.02 -30.56 0.65
N LEU A 329 7.94 -30.12 1.91
CA LEU A 329 7.86 -31.03 3.06
C LEU A 329 6.65 -31.97 2.93
N MET A 330 5.45 -31.41 2.74
CA MET A 330 4.22 -32.16 2.54
C MET A 330 4.30 -33.12 1.35
N ALA A 331 4.77 -32.62 0.19
CA ALA A 331 4.88 -33.41 -1.02
C ALA A 331 5.78 -34.65 -0.83
N SER A 332 6.93 -34.46 -0.16
CA SER A 332 7.86 -35.56 0.12
C SER A 332 7.23 -36.63 1.02
N LEU A 333 6.52 -36.24 2.09
CA LEU A 333 5.99 -37.18 3.09
C LEU A 333 5.00 -38.18 2.52
N ILE A 334 4.17 -37.77 1.55
CA ILE A 334 3.17 -38.63 0.90
C ILE A 334 3.55 -39.05 -0.53
N GLY A 335 4.68 -38.57 -1.06
CA GLY A 335 5.20 -39.00 -2.36
C GLY A 335 4.35 -38.53 -3.55
N VAL A 336 3.80 -37.32 -3.46
CA VAL A 336 3.19 -36.62 -4.60
C VAL A 336 4.25 -35.76 -5.30
N PRO A 337 4.06 -35.40 -6.58
CA PRO A 337 4.90 -34.39 -7.22
C PRO A 337 5.03 -33.10 -6.41
N PHE A 338 6.20 -32.48 -6.46
CA PHE A 338 6.39 -31.14 -5.91
C PHE A 338 5.58 -30.15 -6.75
N PRO A 339 4.84 -29.20 -6.15
CA PRO A 339 4.01 -28.27 -6.91
C PRO A 339 4.81 -27.51 -7.96
N LYS A 340 4.25 -27.35 -9.17
CA LYS A 340 4.99 -26.88 -10.34
C LYS A 340 5.73 -25.55 -10.13
N ASN A 341 5.08 -24.63 -9.43
CA ASN A 341 5.58 -23.27 -9.18
C ASN A 341 6.24 -23.12 -7.81
N SER A 342 6.42 -24.20 -7.05
CA SER A 342 7.03 -24.13 -5.74
C SER A 342 8.47 -23.61 -5.82
N VAL A 343 8.78 -22.58 -5.04
CA VAL A 343 10.14 -22.08 -4.81
C VAL A 343 10.71 -22.57 -3.48
N GLY A 344 9.92 -23.34 -2.74
CA GLY A 344 10.29 -23.90 -1.44
C GLY A 344 11.42 -24.92 -1.55
N LYS A 345 12.32 -24.88 -0.58
CA LYS A 345 13.43 -25.82 -0.42
C LYS A 345 13.00 -26.91 0.55
N LEU A 346 13.17 -28.17 0.18
CA LEU A 346 12.80 -29.29 1.06
C LEU A 346 13.57 -29.22 2.40
N PRO A 347 12.89 -29.05 3.56
CA PRO A 347 13.56 -28.93 4.85
C PRO A 347 13.94 -30.32 5.39
N LEU A 348 15.13 -30.78 5.03
CA LEU A 348 15.65 -32.12 5.36
C LEU A 348 15.77 -32.37 6.87
N GLU A 349 15.85 -31.30 7.64
CA GLU A 349 15.96 -31.25 9.10
C GLU A 349 14.69 -31.80 9.76
N TYR A 350 13.52 -31.68 9.12
CA TYR A 350 12.25 -32.25 9.59
C TYR A 350 12.11 -33.75 9.27
N LEU A 351 12.87 -34.30 8.32
CA LEU A 351 12.71 -35.68 7.86
C LEU A 351 13.55 -36.68 8.69
N SER A 352 12.94 -37.81 9.05
CA SER A 352 13.59 -38.96 9.71
C SER A 352 14.19 -40.00 8.75
N GLY A 353 13.88 -39.91 7.45
CA GLY A 353 14.35 -40.87 6.44
C GLY A 353 15.88 -40.96 6.31
N ASP A 354 16.34 -42.08 5.73
CA ASP A 354 17.75 -42.29 5.43
C ASP A 354 18.29 -41.24 4.44
N LEU A 355 19.62 -41.15 4.35
CA LEU A 355 20.26 -40.14 3.49
C LEU A 355 19.93 -40.34 2.01
N GLY A 356 19.64 -41.56 1.55
CA GLY A 356 19.24 -41.84 0.18
C GLY A 356 17.87 -41.26 -0.14
N TYR A 357 16.88 -41.48 0.73
CA TYR A 357 15.56 -40.86 0.64
C TYR A 357 15.65 -39.34 0.60
N LYS A 358 16.48 -38.74 1.47
CA LYS A 358 16.70 -37.29 1.50
C LYS A 358 17.34 -36.77 0.21
N ALA A 359 18.38 -37.45 -0.29
CA ALA A 359 19.07 -37.06 -1.52
C ALA A 359 18.16 -37.14 -2.76
N GLU A 360 17.37 -38.21 -2.91
CA GLU A 360 16.45 -38.38 -4.04
C GLU A 360 15.31 -37.36 -4.05
N ASN A 361 14.70 -37.11 -2.89
CA ASN A 361 13.64 -36.11 -2.77
C ASN A 361 14.19 -34.69 -2.96
N LEU A 362 15.39 -34.40 -2.48
CA LEU A 362 16.04 -33.10 -2.72
C LEU A 362 16.38 -32.90 -4.20
N LEU A 363 16.90 -33.92 -4.88
CA LEU A 363 17.12 -33.86 -6.34
C LEU A 363 15.82 -33.63 -7.09
N THR A 364 14.72 -34.26 -6.66
CA THR A 364 13.39 -34.07 -7.27
C THR A 364 12.89 -32.63 -7.06
N ASN A 365 13.03 -32.09 -5.84
CA ASN A 365 12.75 -30.67 -5.55
C ASN A 365 13.61 -29.73 -6.41
N ALA A 366 14.91 -30.01 -6.56
CA ALA A 366 15.82 -29.26 -7.42
C ALA A 366 15.40 -29.29 -8.90
N LYS A 367 14.99 -30.45 -9.41
CA LYS A 367 14.47 -30.59 -10.78
C LYS A 367 13.20 -29.78 -11.00
N GLN A 368 12.28 -29.75 -10.03
CA GLN A 368 11.05 -28.97 -10.14
C GLN A 368 11.31 -27.46 -10.22
N ILE A 369 12.22 -26.94 -9.38
CA ILE A 369 12.62 -25.53 -9.40
C ILE A 369 13.40 -25.22 -10.69
N LEU A 370 14.27 -26.13 -11.13
CA LEU A 370 15.01 -25.98 -12.39
C LEU A 370 14.09 -25.99 -13.62
N ALA A 371 12.99 -26.73 -13.59
CA ALA A 371 12.00 -26.71 -14.68
C ALA A 371 11.40 -25.31 -14.86
N GLN A 372 11.09 -24.59 -13.76
CA GLN A 372 10.65 -23.20 -13.83
C GLN A 372 11.70 -22.31 -14.47
N TYR A 373 12.96 -22.44 -14.03
CA TYR A 373 14.08 -21.70 -14.59
C TYR A 373 14.22 -21.94 -16.09
N THR A 374 14.15 -23.20 -16.51
CA THR A 374 14.32 -23.61 -17.92
C THR A 374 13.22 -23.01 -18.80
N VAL A 375 11.97 -23.04 -18.35
CA VAL A 375 10.86 -22.42 -19.08
C VAL A 375 11.03 -20.90 -19.18
N LYS A 376 11.42 -20.21 -18.10
CA LYS A 376 11.68 -18.76 -18.15
C LYS A 376 12.84 -18.40 -19.07
N MET A 377 13.92 -19.19 -19.06
CA MET A 377 15.04 -19.03 -19.98
C MET A 377 14.57 -19.15 -21.44
N MET A 378 13.79 -20.19 -21.76
CA MET A 378 13.27 -20.40 -23.12
C MET A 378 12.32 -19.27 -23.53
N LEU A 379 11.47 -18.78 -22.63
CA LEU A 379 10.60 -17.64 -22.90
C LEU A 379 11.42 -16.38 -23.21
N ALA A 380 12.43 -16.07 -22.39
CA ALA A 380 13.32 -14.94 -22.62
C ALA A 380 14.10 -15.06 -23.94
N GLN A 381 14.54 -16.27 -24.29
CA GLN A 381 15.22 -16.56 -25.54
C GLN A 381 14.30 -16.38 -26.76
N ASN A 382 13.07 -16.90 -26.70
CA ASN A 382 12.09 -16.81 -27.79
C ASN A 382 11.53 -15.39 -27.99
N THR A 383 11.55 -14.56 -26.94
CA THR A 383 11.12 -13.16 -26.96
C THR A 383 12.28 -12.18 -27.10
N SER A 384 13.49 -12.66 -27.41
CA SER A 384 14.67 -11.83 -27.68
C SER A 384 15.15 -12.08 -29.11
N LEU A 385 15.79 -11.07 -29.72
CA LEU A 385 16.59 -11.33 -30.93
C LEU A 385 17.79 -12.20 -30.55
N SER A 386 18.15 -13.16 -31.41
CA SER A 386 19.25 -14.10 -31.16
C SER A 386 20.58 -13.42 -30.82
N MET A 387 20.86 -12.26 -31.43
CA MET A 387 22.07 -11.46 -31.17
C MET A 387 22.05 -10.70 -29.84
N THR A 388 20.87 -10.49 -29.24
CA THR A 388 20.71 -9.70 -28.00
C THR A 388 20.43 -10.56 -26.77
N PHE A 389 20.10 -11.83 -26.95
CA PHE A 389 19.84 -12.75 -25.86
C PHE A 389 21.12 -12.99 -25.04
N LYS A 390 21.03 -12.79 -23.72
CA LYS A 390 22.11 -13.06 -22.77
C LYS A 390 21.66 -14.16 -21.81
N PRO A 391 22.23 -15.37 -21.90
CA PRO A 391 21.89 -16.43 -20.96
C PRO A 391 22.48 -16.15 -19.58
N PHE A 392 21.84 -16.67 -18.54
CA PHE A 392 22.43 -16.75 -17.21
C PHE A 392 23.59 -17.75 -17.21
N SER A 393 24.82 -17.22 -17.16
CA SER A 393 26.07 -17.95 -17.43
C SER A 393 26.33 -19.12 -16.49
N GLU A 394 25.84 -19.06 -15.26
CA GLU A 394 26.08 -20.10 -14.25
C GLU A 394 25.21 -21.35 -14.44
N LEU A 395 24.17 -21.29 -15.29
CA LEU A 395 23.19 -22.36 -15.45
C LEU A 395 22.66 -22.47 -16.90
N THR A 396 23.57 -22.47 -17.87
CA THR A 396 23.25 -22.74 -19.28
C THR A 396 22.71 -24.16 -19.46
N SER A 397 22.04 -24.45 -20.59
CA SER A 397 21.44 -25.77 -20.85
C SER A 397 22.42 -26.94 -20.71
N SER A 398 23.70 -26.76 -21.08
CA SER A 398 24.73 -27.78 -20.90
C SER A 398 25.08 -28.00 -19.43
N ILE A 399 25.24 -26.92 -18.66
CA ILE A 399 25.57 -26.97 -17.23
C ILE A 399 24.41 -27.58 -16.43
N GLN A 400 23.16 -27.32 -16.83
CA GLN A 400 21.99 -27.95 -16.22
C GLN A 400 22.04 -29.47 -16.32
N ALA A 401 22.28 -29.99 -17.53
CA ALA A 401 22.38 -31.43 -17.79
C ALA A 401 23.55 -32.05 -17.01
N GLU A 402 24.72 -31.39 -17.03
CA GLU A 402 25.91 -31.82 -16.29
C GLU A 402 25.64 -31.92 -14.78
N LYS A 403 25.02 -30.91 -14.17
CA LYS A 403 24.72 -30.88 -12.74
C LYS A 403 23.73 -31.96 -12.32
N ILE A 404 22.66 -32.16 -13.08
CA ILE A 404 21.70 -33.24 -12.81
C ILE A 404 22.39 -34.60 -12.87
N GLN A 405 23.15 -34.84 -13.94
CA GLN A 405 23.86 -36.10 -14.12
C GLN A 405 24.88 -36.35 -13.01
N HIS A 406 25.59 -35.31 -12.58
CA HIS A 406 26.54 -35.40 -11.48
C HIS A 406 25.86 -35.79 -10.16
N ILE A 407 24.76 -35.14 -9.79
CA ILE A 407 24.01 -35.47 -8.57
C ILE A 407 23.46 -36.90 -8.64
N GLN A 408 22.94 -37.33 -9.80
CA GLN A 408 22.47 -38.70 -9.99
C GLN A 408 23.59 -39.72 -9.83
N ASN A 409 24.78 -39.46 -10.36
CA ASN A 409 25.93 -40.34 -10.20
C ASN A 409 26.37 -40.45 -8.74
N LEU A 410 26.35 -39.35 -7.98
CA LEU A 410 26.63 -39.36 -6.53
C LEU A 410 25.63 -40.23 -5.77
N ILE A 411 24.33 -40.11 -6.10
CA ILE A 411 23.27 -40.94 -5.50
C ILE A 411 23.50 -42.42 -5.85
N TYR A 412 23.79 -42.76 -7.11
CA TYR A 412 24.07 -44.14 -7.53
C TYR A 412 25.33 -44.71 -6.87
N ALA A 413 26.32 -43.87 -6.58
CA ALA A 413 27.54 -44.24 -5.85
C ALA A 413 27.35 -44.35 -4.32
N GLY A 414 26.16 -44.01 -3.80
CA GLY A 414 25.88 -43.98 -2.36
C GLY A 414 26.47 -42.79 -1.60
N GLN A 415 26.99 -41.79 -2.30
CA GLN A 415 27.57 -40.56 -1.74
C GLN A 415 26.48 -39.51 -1.46
N TYR A 416 25.53 -39.86 -0.58
CA TYR A 416 24.32 -39.08 -0.37
C TYR A 416 24.55 -37.69 0.25
N GLU A 417 25.55 -37.55 1.12
CA GLU A 417 25.87 -36.24 1.75
C GLU A 417 26.34 -35.23 0.70
N GLU A 418 27.24 -35.64 -0.19
CA GLU A 418 27.71 -34.82 -1.31
C GLU A 418 26.57 -34.51 -2.29
N ALA A 419 25.71 -35.50 -2.59
CA ALA A 419 24.53 -35.30 -3.43
C ALA A 419 23.56 -34.26 -2.84
N ILE A 420 23.39 -34.26 -1.50
CA ILE A 420 22.57 -33.26 -0.80
C ILE A 420 23.17 -31.87 -0.94
N VAL A 421 24.48 -31.73 -0.77
CA VAL A 421 25.17 -30.43 -0.90
C VAL A 421 25.03 -29.87 -2.32
N GLU A 422 25.29 -30.68 -3.35
CA GLU A 422 25.16 -30.25 -4.74
C GLU A 422 23.70 -30.02 -5.14
N GLY A 423 22.75 -30.77 -4.58
CA GLY A 423 21.31 -30.55 -4.74
C GLY A 423 20.87 -29.18 -4.19
N LYS A 424 21.29 -28.83 -2.97
CA LYS A 424 21.03 -27.49 -2.38
C LYS A 424 21.63 -26.38 -3.26
N ARG A 425 22.85 -26.58 -3.77
CA ARG A 425 23.53 -25.63 -4.67
C ARG A 425 22.78 -25.44 -5.99
N LEU A 426 22.24 -26.51 -6.58
CA LEU A 426 21.44 -26.43 -7.80
C LEU A 426 20.13 -25.67 -7.57
N ILE A 427 19.46 -25.87 -6.42
CA ILE A 427 18.28 -25.10 -6.03
C ILE A 427 18.61 -23.60 -5.97
N ASP A 428 19.68 -23.24 -5.26
CA ASP A 428 20.09 -21.83 -5.11
C ASP A 428 20.43 -21.17 -6.45
N LEU A 429 21.15 -21.88 -7.34
CA LEU A 429 21.45 -21.39 -8.68
C LEU A 429 20.18 -21.23 -9.54
N SER A 430 19.24 -22.17 -9.43
CA SER A 430 17.98 -22.13 -10.18
C SER A 430 17.11 -20.95 -9.74
N LEU A 431 17.02 -20.68 -8.43
CA LEU A 431 16.31 -19.52 -7.87
C LEU A 431 16.96 -18.19 -8.28
N LYS A 432 18.29 -18.09 -8.24
CA LYS A 432 19.03 -16.91 -8.74
C LYS A 432 18.78 -16.69 -10.24
N GLY A 433 18.81 -17.76 -11.03
CA GLY A 433 18.51 -17.72 -12.45
C GLY A 433 17.06 -17.32 -12.76
N LEU A 434 16.09 -17.76 -11.93
CA LEU A 434 14.70 -17.33 -12.04
C LEU A 434 14.56 -15.82 -11.83
N GLN A 435 15.24 -15.28 -10.82
CA GLN A 435 15.27 -13.83 -10.56
C GLN A 435 15.91 -13.05 -11.71
N TYR A 436 16.98 -13.58 -12.31
CA TYR A 436 17.62 -12.99 -13.49
C TYR A 436 16.64 -12.84 -14.66
N TYR A 437 15.91 -13.90 -15.02
CA TYR A 437 14.95 -13.82 -16.13
C TYR A 437 13.68 -13.04 -15.79
N GLN A 438 13.28 -13.00 -14.51
CA GLN A 438 12.18 -12.13 -14.07
C GLN A 438 12.49 -10.65 -14.33
N THR A 439 13.72 -10.24 -14.03
CA THR A 439 14.20 -8.86 -14.14
C THR A 439 14.86 -8.53 -15.49
N TYR A 440 14.84 -9.44 -16.46
CA TYR A 440 15.59 -9.35 -17.72
C TYR A 440 15.36 -8.04 -18.51
N ASN A 441 14.11 -7.58 -18.61
CA ASN A 441 13.76 -6.36 -19.35
C ASN A 441 13.75 -5.09 -18.47
N ARG A 442 14.05 -5.19 -17.16
CA ARG A 442 13.91 -4.08 -16.21
C ARG A 442 14.74 -2.86 -16.60
N MET A 443 15.99 -3.07 -16.97
CA MET A 443 16.90 -1.97 -17.34
C MET A 443 16.43 -1.23 -18.61
N LEU A 444 16.01 -1.96 -19.65
CA LEU A 444 15.52 -1.38 -20.89
C LEU A 444 14.29 -0.50 -20.66
N LEU A 445 13.28 -1.07 -19.99
CA LEU A 445 12.02 -0.37 -19.71
C LEU A 445 12.22 0.78 -18.74
N GLY A 446 13.00 0.56 -17.67
CA GLY A 446 13.31 1.60 -16.68
C GLY A 446 14.04 2.80 -17.29
N THR A 447 14.99 2.55 -18.20
CA THR A 447 15.68 3.63 -18.94
C THR A 447 14.70 4.40 -19.83
N SER A 448 13.79 3.70 -20.51
CA SER A 448 12.77 4.33 -21.36
C SER A 448 11.79 5.20 -20.57
N VAL A 449 11.34 4.71 -19.40
CA VAL A 449 10.46 5.45 -18.48
C VAL A 449 11.19 6.67 -17.91
N PHE A 450 12.46 6.53 -17.53
CA PHE A 450 13.30 7.67 -17.12
C PHE A 450 13.33 8.76 -18.20
N PHE A 451 13.64 8.40 -19.45
CA PHE A 451 13.64 9.37 -20.56
C PHE A 451 12.25 9.94 -20.87
N SER A 452 11.18 9.23 -20.51
CA SER A 452 9.80 9.72 -20.64
C SER A 452 9.49 10.79 -19.61
N PHE A 453 9.82 10.56 -18.33
CA PHE A 453 9.72 11.56 -17.27
C PHE A 453 10.53 12.81 -17.61
N VAL A 454 11.80 12.64 -17.97
CA VAL A 454 12.68 13.75 -18.33
C VAL A 454 12.15 14.49 -19.56
N GLY A 455 11.79 13.77 -20.62
CA GLY A 455 11.24 14.37 -21.84
C GLY A 455 9.95 15.15 -21.59
N TRP A 456 9.05 14.63 -20.74
CA TRP A 456 7.83 15.31 -20.33
C TRP A 456 8.12 16.58 -19.53
N MET A 457 8.99 16.53 -18.52
CA MET A 457 9.38 17.72 -17.75
C MET A 457 9.99 18.80 -18.65
N PHE A 458 10.89 18.44 -19.56
CA PHE A 458 11.45 19.40 -20.53
C PHE A 458 10.38 19.98 -21.46
N PHE A 459 9.40 19.19 -21.88
CA PHE A 459 8.27 19.67 -22.67
C PHE A 459 7.44 20.70 -21.88
N VAL A 460 7.14 20.42 -20.61
CA VAL A 460 6.42 21.34 -19.71
C VAL A 460 7.23 22.63 -19.48
N ILE A 461 8.54 22.53 -19.26
CA ILE A 461 9.45 23.68 -19.17
C ILE A 461 9.41 24.53 -20.44
N CYS A 462 9.41 23.91 -21.63
CA CYS A 462 9.29 24.64 -22.89
C CYS A 462 7.97 25.43 -22.97
N LEU A 463 6.84 24.84 -22.52
CA LEU A 463 5.54 25.51 -22.49
C LEU A 463 5.54 26.70 -21.51
N LEU A 464 6.21 26.53 -20.37
CA LEU A 464 6.37 27.57 -19.36
C LEU A 464 7.21 28.74 -19.90
N LEU A 465 8.37 28.46 -20.48
CA LEU A 465 9.24 29.48 -21.13
C LEU A 465 8.56 30.19 -22.31
N GLN A 466 7.74 29.47 -23.06
CA GLN A 466 6.98 30.02 -24.18
C GLN A 466 5.94 31.05 -23.72
N LYS A 467 5.34 30.86 -22.54
CA LYS A 467 4.41 31.84 -21.94
C LYS A 467 5.13 33.06 -21.37
N HIS A 468 6.40 32.92 -20.96
CA HIS A 468 7.18 33.96 -20.33
C HIS A 468 7.76 35.00 -21.29
N SER A 469 8.26 34.54 -22.44
CA SER A 469 9.36 35.25 -23.11
C SER A 469 8.95 36.42 -23.98
N GLY A 470 7.67 36.63 -24.31
CA GLY A 470 7.29 37.68 -25.27
C GLY A 470 7.98 37.58 -26.65
N LEU A 471 8.73 36.48 -26.91
CA LEU A 471 9.45 36.18 -28.15
C LEU A 471 8.47 35.69 -29.23
N MET A 472 7.35 36.39 -29.38
CA MET A 472 6.38 36.20 -30.44
C MET A 472 6.76 37.11 -31.61
N THR A 473 7.55 36.59 -32.55
CA THR A 473 7.26 36.95 -33.95
C THR A 473 5.96 36.24 -34.30
N THR A 474 5.02 36.97 -34.88
CA THR A 474 3.68 36.54 -35.35
C THR A 474 3.70 35.27 -36.22
N SER A 475 4.86 34.86 -36.72
CA SER A 475 5.10 33.61 -37.45
C SER A 475 5.03 32.34 -36.58
N PHE A 476 5.32 32.43 -35.27
CA PHE A 476 5.39 31.26 -34.37
C PHE A 476 4.02 30.88 -33.76
N GLN A 477 3.12 31.86 -33.59
CA GLN A 477 1.75 31.66 -33.09
C GLN A 477 0.90 30.83 -34.09
N MET A 478 1.15 30.98 -35.38
CA MET A 478 0.58 30.15 -36.46
C MET A 478 1.05 28.68 -36.42
N HIS A 479 2.18 28.39 -35.77
CA HIS A 479 2.69 27.02 -35.61
C HIS A 479 2.07 26.29 -34.40
N ILE A 480 1.64 27.03 -33.36
CA ILE A 480 0.97 26.48 -32.17
C ILE A 480 -0.45 25.97 -32.48
N MET A 481 -1.20 26.70 -33.31
CA MET A 481 -2.55 26.25 -33.72
C MET A 481 -2.48 25.03 -34.66
N ASN A 482 -1.34 24.82 -35.31
CA ASN A 482 -1.04 23.64 -36.12
C ASN A 482 -0.15 22.65 -35.35
N LEU A 483 -0.63 22.17 -34.19
CA LEU A 483 -0.20 20.87 -33.65
C LEU A 483 -0.50 19.79 -34.71
N ARG A 484 0.39 19.65 -35.69
CA ARG A 484 0.33 18.59 -36.67
C ARG A 484 0.92 17.35 -36.01
N TRP A 485 0.02 16.48 -35.61
CA TRP A 485 0.31 15.12 -35.14
C TRP A 485 1.01 14.29 -36.23
N TRP A 486 0.86 14.70 -37.48
CA TRP A 486 1.51 14.09 -38.63
C TRP A 486 2.91 14.65 -38.90
N PRO A 487 3.87 13.82 -39.33
CA PRO A 487 5.21 14.24 -39.68
C PRO A 487 5.16 15.32 -40.77
N THR A 488 5.83 16.44 -40.54
CA THR A 488 6.08 17.44 -41.58
C THR A 488 7.19 16.93 -42.51
N LYS A 489 7.39 17.55 -43.67
CA LYS A 489 8.51 17.22 -44.60
C LYS A 489 9.89 17.64 -44.04
N ASN A 490 10.05 17.73 -42.72
CA ASN A 490 11.30 18.09 -42.07
C ASN A 490 12.11 16.84 -41.70
N PHE A 491 13.43 16.91 -41.89
CA PHE A 491 14.37 15.80 -41.62
C PHE A 491 14.24 15.20 -40.21
N ILE A 492 13.94 16.04 -39.20
CA ILE A 492 13.73 15.62 -37.81
C ILE A 492 12.50 14.71 -37.68
N ASP A 493 11.38 15.07 -38.30
CA ASP A 493 10.14 14.28 -38.25
C ASP A 493 10.29 12.95 -38.98
N ILE A 494 11.01 12.93 -40.11
CA ILE A 494 11.34 11.70 -40.84
C ILE A 494 12.23 10.79 -39.98
N SER A 495 13.29 11.34 -39.37
CA SER A 495 14.18 10.59 -38.47
C SER A 495 13.42 9.97 -37.30
N ILE A 496 12.50 10.72 -36.69
CA ILE A 496 11.66 10.24 -35.58
C ILE A 496 10.71 9.13 -36.05
N LEU A 497 10.08 9.29 -37.22
CA LEU A 497 9.23 8.25 -37.80
C LEU A 497 10.03 6.96 -38.03
N VAL A 498 11.24 7.06 -38.58
CA VAL A 498 12.14 5.90 -38.76
C VAL A 498 12.44 5.23 -37.43
N ILE A 499 12.79 6.00 -36.38
CA ILE A 499 13.03 5.45 -35.04
C ILE A 499 11.79 4.73 -34.50
N MET A 500 10.60 5.33 -34.62
CA MET A 500 9.35 4.70 -34.19
C MET A 500 9.07 3.40 -34.95
N CYS A 501 9.26 3.39 -36.28
CA CYS A 501 9.09 2.19 -37.09
C CYS A 501 10.09 1.09 -36.70
N VAL A 502 11.34 1.44 -36.40
CA VAL A 502 12.35 0.49 -35.90
C VAL A 502 11.95 -0.08 -34.54
N ILE A 503 11.49 0.75 -33.61
CA ILE A 503 11.00 0.30 -32.29
C ILE A 503 9.79 -0.63 -32.45
N ILE A 504 8.80 -0.25 -33.26
CA ILE A 504 7.60 -1.06 -33.52
C ILE A 504 8.00 -2.39 -34.18
N GLY A 505 8.88 -2.36 -35.18
CA GLY A 505 9.38 -3.55 -35.85
C GLY A 505 10.14 -4.47 -34.90
N PHE A 506 11.03 -3.92 -34.06
CA PHE A 506 11.73 -4.65 -33.02
C PHE A 506 10.76 -5.35 -32.07
N LEU A 507 9.79 -4.62 -31.51
CA LEU A 507 8.80 -5.16 -30.57
C LEU A 507 7.84 -6.18 -31.19
N PHE A 508 7.53 -6.01 -32.48
CA PHE A 508 6.72 -6.95 -33.23
C PHE A 508 7.48 -8.28 -33.44
N VAL A 509 8.74 -8.21 -33.85
CA VAL A 509 9.60 -9.39 -34.03
C VAL A 509 9.82 -10.13 -32.71
N THR A 510 9.96 -9.41 -31.59
CA THR A 510 10.13 -10.00 -30.26
C THR A 510 8.82 -10.42 -29.58
N SER A 511 7.66 -10.29 -30.26
CA SER A 511 6.33 -10.61 -29.70
C SER A 511 6.08 -9.95 -28.33
N SER A 512 6.52 -8.70 -28.17
CA SER A 512 6.46 -8.02 -26.88
C SER A 512 5.03 -7.59 -26.49
N PRO A 513 4.72 -7.46 -25.18
CA PRO A 513 3.41 -7.00 -24.72
C PRO A 513 3.05 -5.59 -25.22
N LEU A 514 1.76 -5.31 -25.37
CA LEU A 514 1.27 -4.01 -25.86
C LEU A 514 1.80 -2.81 -25.06
N MET A 515 1.89 -2.93 -23.74
CA MET A 515 2.41 -1.85 -22.89
C MET A 515 3.87 -1.50 -23.18
N TYR A 516 4.69 -2.43 -23.68
CA TYR A 516 6.09 -2.15 -24.01
C TYR A 516 6.20 -1.18 -25.20
N TYR A 517 5.25 -1.22 -26.13
CA TYR A 517 5.15 -0.23 -27.20
C TYR A 517 4.90 1.15 -26.63
N MET A 518 4.00 1.26 -25.65
CA MET A 518 3.70 2.54 -25.00
C MET A 518 4.94 3.09 -24.29
N TYR A 519 5.67 2.26 -23.53
CA TYR A 519 6.86 2.69 -22.80
C TYR A 519 8.02 3.11 -23.71
N LEU A 520 8.24 2.43 -24.83
CA LEU A 520 9.36 2.71 -25.74
C LEU A 520 9.06 3.82 -26.75
N LEU A 521 7.79 4.06 -27.09
CA LEU A 521 7.40 5.13 -28.00
C LEU A 521 7.18 6.47 -27.29
N LEU A 522 6.75 6.45 -26.02
CA LEU A 522 6.50 7.67 -25.24
C LEU A 522 7.69 8.64 -25.20
N PRO A 523 8.94 8.23 -24.88
CA PRO A 523 10.05 9.18 -24.81
C PRO A 523 10.35 9.77 -26.19
N VAL A 524 10.23 8.99 -27.27
CA VAL A 524 10.44 9.46 -28.64
C VAL A 524 9.46 10.59 -28.99
N LEU A 525 8.18 10.45 -28.62
CA LEU A 525 7.15 11.47 -28.83
C LEU A 525 7.37 12.72 -27.95
N MET A 526 7.81 12.54 -26.71
CA MET A 526 8.10 13.67 -25.82
C MET A 526 9.31 14.47 -26.31
N TRP A 527 10.41 13.79 -26.62
CA TRP A 527 11.63 14.43 -27.11
C TRP A 527 11.46 15.06 -28.49
N ARG A 528 10.61 14.50 -29.37
CA ARG A 528 10.15 15.20 -30.59
C ARG A 528 9.64 16.60 -30.28
N SER A 529 8.77 16.69 -29.28
CA SER A 529 8.10 17.93 -28.91
C SER A 529 9.04 18.94 -28.23
N VAL A 530 10.11 18.47 -27.59
CA VAL A 530 11.19 19.30 -27.03
C VAL A 530 12.11 19.81 -28.14
N ILE A 531 12.55 18.94 -29.05
CA ILE A 531 13.49 19.29 -30.14
C ILE A 531 12.90 20.36 -31.06
N HIS A 532 11.62 20.28 -31.39
CA HIS A 532 10.93 21.31 -32.18
C HIS A 532 10.83 22.68 -31.47
N ARG A 533 11.12 22.74 -30.17
CA ARG A 533 11.13 23.97 -29.35
C ARG A 533 12.52 24.32 -28.82
N LYS A 534 13.58 23.70 -29.34
CA LYS A 534 14.96 23.92 -28.88
C LYS A 534 15.39 25.39 -28.90
N ASP A 535 14.88 26.17 -29.86
CA ASP A 535 15.23 27.58 -30.02
C ASP A 535 14.72 28.44 -28.85
N ILE A 536 13.58 28.07 -28.26
CA ILE A 536 13.03 28.73 -27.06
C ILE A 536 13.94 28.49 -25.86
N VAL A 537 14.40 27.25 -25.68
CA VAL A 537 15.30 26.88 -24.59
C VAL A 537 16.64 27.61 -24.73
N PHE A 538 17.20 27.62 -25.94
CA PHE A 538 18.46 28.33 -26.22
C PHE A 538 18.32 29.83 -25.98
N ALA A 539 17.22 30.45 -26.43
CA ALA A 539 16.94 31.86 -26.20
C ALA A 539 16.80 32.18 -24.70
N ALA A 540 16.11 31.31 -23.92
CA ALA A 540 15.95 31.48 -22.48
C ALA A 540 17.29 31.38 -21.73
N VAL A 541 18.13 30.39 -22.06
CA VAL A 541 19.46 30.22 -21.46
C VAL A 541 20.36 31.40 -21.79
N LYS A 542 20.35 31.84 -23.06
CA LYS A 542 21.11 33.02 -23.50
C LYS A 542 20.66 34.28 -22.75
N ALA A 543 19.35 34.51 -22.65
CA ALA A 543 18.80 35.63 -21.89
C ALA A 543 19.15 35.55 -20.39
N ALA A 544 19.14 34.36 -19.78
CA ALA A 544 19.51 34.18 -18.38
C ALA A 544 21.00 34.47 -18.12
N TYR A 545 21.86 34.09 -19.07
CA TYR A 545 23.29 34.39 -19.06
C TYR A 545 23.56 35.88 -19.23
N GLU A 546 22.97 36.51 -20.25
CA GLU A 546 23.13 37.94 -20.55
C GLU A 546 22.61 38.86 -19.44
N ASN A 547 21.52 38.47 -18.76
CA ASN A 547 20.97 39.22 -17.63
C ASN A 547 21.64 38.88 -16.27
N HIS A 548 22.71 38.08 -16.25
CA HIS A 548 23.42 37.65 -15.04
C HIS A 548 22.52 36.99 -13.96
N ILE A 549 21.36 36.44 -14.34
CA ILE A 549 20.42 35.80 -13.40
C ILE A 549 20.71 34.32 -13.17
N LEU A 550 21.64 33.72 -13.92
CA LEU A 550 21.95 32.27 -13.86
C LEU A 550 22.32 31.78 -12.45
N HIS A 551 23.15 32.52 -11.72
CA HIS A 551 23.50 32.17 -10.32
C HIS A 551 22.26 32.16 -9.42
N SER A 552 21.38 33.13 -9.62
CA SER A 552 20.18 33.28 -8.80
C SER A 552 19.12 32.20 -9.10
N VAL A 553 18.99 31.78 -10.37
CA VAL A 553 18.16 30.64 -10.77
C VAL A 553 18.78 29.33 -10.26
N GLY A 554 20.11 29.18 -10.34
CA GLY A 554 20.81 28.02 -9.80
C GLY A 554 20.61 27.84 -8.29
N LEU A 555 20.72 28.93 -7.53
CA LEU A 555 20.45 28.92 -6.08
C LEU A 555 19.00 28.51 -5.78
N GLU A 556 18.03 29.05 -6.53
CA GLU A 556 16.61 28.72 -6.37
C GLU A 556 16.34 27.24 -6.65
N LEU A 557 16.90 26.70 -7.74
CA LEU A 557 16.80 25.27 -8.06
C LEU A 557 17.40 24.39 -6.96
N ILE A 558 18.54 24.79 -6.37
CA ILE A 558 19.16 24.08 -5.25
C ILE A 558 18.25 24.11 -4.02
N VAL A 559 17.67 25.27 -3.67
CA VAL A 559 16.77 25.39 -2.52
C VAL A 559 15.50 24.56 -2.72
N THR A 560 14.90 24.61 -3.92
CA THR A 560 13.74 23.79 -4.27
C THR A 560 14.08 22.30 -4.22
N PHE A 561 15.27 21.91 -4.71
CA PHE A 561 15.72 20.52 -4.66
C PHE A 561 15.90 20.04 -3.21
N ILE A 562 16.56 20.81 -2.34
CA ILE A 562 16.69 20.48 -0.91
C ILE A 562 15.30 20.36 -0.25
N GLY A 563 14.39 21.27 -0.57
CA GLY A 563 13.01 21.20 -0.08
C GLY A 563 12.27 19.95 -0.56
N LEU A 564 12.49 19.54 -1.81
CA LEU A 564 11.95 18.31 -2.38
C LEU A 564 12.51 17.06 -1.68
N GLU A 565 13.81 17.02 -1.39
CA GLU A 565 14.41 15.90 -0.65
C GLU A 565 13.79 15.75 0.75
N ILE A 566 13.48 16.86 1.43
CA ILE A 566 12.74 16.83 2.72
C ILE A 566 11.35 16.22 2.54
N LEU A 567 10.65 16.59 1.45
CA LEU A 567 9.33 16.03 1.15
C LEU A 567 9.39 14.55 0.80
N VAL A 568 10.35 14.12 0.00
CA VAL A 568 10.55 12.70 -0.34
C VAL A 568 10.91 11.90 0.91
N TYR A 569 11.83 12.42 1.74
CA TYR A 569 12.20 11.79 3.00
C TYR A 569 11.01 11.71 3.99
N SER A 570 10.04 12.62 3.90
CA SER A 570 8.85 12.61 4.77
C SER A 570 7.95 11.38 4.60
N PHE A 571 8.02 10.70 3.45
CA PHE A 571 7.32 9.44 3.22
C PHE A 571 7.92 8.29 4.04
N PHE A 572 9.22 8.34 4.31
CA PHE A 572 9.91 7.39 5.17
C PHE A 572 9.81 7.81 6.63
N GLU A 573 10.05 9.09 6.92
CA GLU A 573 10.07 9.66 8.26
C GLU A 573 9.31 10.99 8.29
N ARG A 574 8.02 10.95 8.63
CA ARG A 574 7.15 12.13 8.65
C ARG A 574 7.65 13.30 9.52
N LYS A 575 8.53 13.04 10.49
CA LYS A 575 9.22 14.07 11.30
C LYS A 575 9.97 15.07 10.42
N ALA A 576 10.33 14.70 9.19
CA ALA A 576 10.91 15.59 8.19
C ALA A 576 10.02 16.81 7.86
N ILE A 577 8.69 16.66 7.90
CA ILE A 577 7.77 17.79 7.72
C ILE A 577 7.97 18.85 8.81
N ALA A 578 8.24 18.44 10.06
CA ALA A 578 8.52 19.39 11.13
C ALA A 578 9.80 20.20 10.84
N ILE A 579 10.85 19.54 10.31
CA ILE A 579 12.08 20.22 9.87
C ILE A 579 11.77 21.22 8.75
N GLY A 580 11.00 20.80 7.74
CA GLY A 580 10.57 21.69 6.66
C GLY A 580 9.76 22.90 7.15
N LEU A 581 8.85 22.71 8.10
CA LEU A 581 8.05 23.79 8.71
C LEU A 581 8.91 24.78 9.51
N ILE A 582 9.93 24.29 10.23
CA ILE A 582 10.90 25.14 10.93
C ILE A 582 11.71 25.96 9.93
N LEU A 583 12.17 25.36 8.83
CA LEU A 583 12.87 26.09 7.77
C LEU A 583 11.96 27.12 7.08
N MET A 584 10.69 26.78 6.83
CA MET A 584 9.70 27.72 6.31
C MET A 584 9.41 28.88 7.27
N ALA A 585 9.46 28.66 8.59
CA ALA A 585 9.29 29.72 9.58
C ALA A 585 10.37 30.82 9.43
N LEU A 586 11.58 30.47 8.97
CA LEU A 586 12.67 31.41 8.74
C LEU A 586 12.47 32.28 7.49
N TRP A 587 11.62 31.88 6.55
CA TRP A 587 11.44 32.60 5.28
C TRP A 587 10.96 34.05 5.50
N ALA A 588 9.93 34.27 6.32
CA ALA A 588 9.36 35.60 6.48
C ALA A 588 10.30 36.59 7.23
N PRO A 589 10.94 36.22 8.35
CA PRO A 589 11.92 37.11 9.00
C PRO A 589 13.11 37.48 8.11
N LEU A 590 13.53 36.59 7.19
CA LEU A 590 14.65 36.82 6.28
C LEU A 590 14.26 37.62 5.03
N SER A 591 13.00 37.53 4.60
CA SER A 591 12.54 38.12 3.33
C SER A 591 11.89 39.50 3.49
N PHE A 592 11.39 39.85 4.68
CA PHE A 592 10.64 41.08 4.91
C PHE A 592 11.25 41.95 6.00
N ASN A 593 11.07 43.27 5.89
CA ASN A 593 11.46 44.19 6.95
C ASN A 593 10.53 44.05 8.16
N TRP A 594 11.11 43.60 9.29
CA TRP A 594 10.41 43.36 10.54
C TRP A 594 9.60 44.56 11.05
N HIS A 595 10.12 45.78 10.87
CA HIS A 595 9.50 46.98 11.44
C HIS A 595 8.12 47.29 10.83
N TYR A 596 7.92 47.00 9.55
CA TYR A 596 6.67 47.30 8.84
C TYR A 596 5.67 46.14 8.88
N ASN A 597 6.16 44.90 8.99
CA ASN A 597 5.33 43.68 8.82
C ASN A 597 5.33 42.78 10.06
N LYS A 598 5.50 43.35 11.26
CA LYS A 598 5.64 42.59 12.52
C LYS A 598 4.53 41.55 12.75
N LEU A 599 3.27 41.92 12.52
CA LEU A 599 2.11 41.05 12.79
C LEU A 599 2.05 39.82 11.86
N PRO A 600 2.10 39.96 10.52
CA PRO A 600 2.10 38.79 9.63
C PRO A 600 3.37 37.94 9.77
N ILE A 601 4.54 38.53 10.07
CA ILE A 601 5.77 37.77 10.32
C ILE A 601 5.65 36.93 11.60
N LEU A 602 5.24 37.53 12.73
CA LEU A 602 5.06 36.79 13.98
C LEU A 602 3.99 35.71 13.85
N GLY A 603 2.87 36.02 13.18
CA GLY A 603 1.81 35.06 12.92
C GLY A 603 2.29 33.85 12.12
N TRP A 604 3.06 34.08 11.05
CA TRP A 604 3.68 33.03 10.25
C TRP A 604 4.62 32.13 11.07
N VAL A 605 5.53 32.74 11.83
CA VAL A 605 6.50 31.98 12.64
C VAL A 605 5.77 31.13 13.69
N ILE A 606 4.83 31.72 14.44
CA ILE A 606 4.10 31.01 15.50
C ILE A 606 3.26 29.87 14.90
N SER A 607 2.57 30.12 13.78
CA SER A 607 1.73 29.10 13.15
C SER A 607 2.54 27.95 12.56
N CYS A 608 3.68 28.21 11.91
CA CYS A 608 4.58 27.17 11.41
C CYS A 608 5.16 26.32 12.55
N LEU A 609 5.59 26.95 13.66
CA LEU A 609 6.13 26.23 14.82
C LEU A 609 5.05 25.40 15.53
N ALA A 610 3.83 25.91 15.64
CA ALA A 610 2.69 25.15 16.18
C ALA A 610 2.37 23.95 15.29
N LEU A 611 2.37 24.13 13.97
CA LEU A 611 2.10 23.07 13.01
C LEU A 611 3.20 21.99 13.00
N ALA A 612 4.45 22.35 13.29
CA ALA A 612 5.59 21.43 13.35
C ALA A 612 5.49 20.39 14.48
N VAL A 613 4.62 20.59 15.47
CA VAL A 613 4.41 19.63 16.57
C VAL A 613 3.70 18.36 16.07
N PHE A 614 2.73 18.48 15.16
CA PHE A 614 1.83 17.36 14.81
C PHE A 614 2.53 16.19 14.10
N PRO A 615 3.46 16.41 13.14
CA PRO A 615 4.24 15.32 12.56
C PRO A 615 5.08 14.53 13.59
N LEU A 616 5.34 15.10 14.78
CA LEU A 616 6.08 14.45 15.86
C LEU A 616 5.18 13.58 16.77
N LEU A 617 3.86 13.79 16.77
CA LEU A 617 2.89 13.09 17.63
C LEU A 617 2.42 11.78 17.00
N PRO A 618 2.35 10.64 17.72
CA PRO A 618 2.04 9.32 17.15
C PRO A 618 0.70 9.29 16.38
N THR A 619 0.71 8.63 15.21
CA THR A 619 -0.47 8.46 14.33
C THR A 619 -1.18 7.12 14.54
N VAL A 620 -0.41 6.06 14.85
CA VAL A 620 -0.86 4.69 15.09
C VAL A 620 -0.60 4.36 16.57
N ASN A 621 -1.39 3.47 17.18
CA ASN A 621 -1.31 3.10 18.61
C ASN A 621 -1.49 4.27 19.59
N LYS A 622 -2.37 5.23 19.26
CA LYS A 622 -2.69 6.35 20.15
C LYS A 622 -3.98 6.08 20.92
N ASP A 623 -3.97 6.37 22.23
CA ASP A 623 -5.19 6.35 23.02
C ASP A 623 -6.15 7.47 22.59
N ARG A 624 -7.45 7.14 22.63
CA ARG A 624 -8.54 8.08 22.34
C ARG A 624 -8.58 9.15 23.43
N ASN A 625 -8.62 10.43 23.04
CA ASN A 625 -8.62 11.55 23.97
C ASN A 625 -9.61 12.65 23.55
N TYR A 626 -10.88 12.41 23.84
CA TYR A 626 -11.97 13.35 23.53
C TYR A 626 -11.87 14.68 24.30
N LYS A 627 -11.12 14.76 25.40
CA LYS A 627 -10.88 16.03 26.11
C LYS A 627 -10.11 17.03 25.24
N LEU A 628 -9.16 16.54 24.44
CA LEU A 628 -8.44 17.37 23.47
C LEU A 628 -9.35 17.87 22.35
N VAL A 629 -10.30 17.05 21.89
CA VAL A 629 -11.29 17.45 20.89
C VAL A 629 -12.17 18.59 21.44
N VAL A 630 -12.64 18.48 22.68
CA VAL A 630 -13.41 19.54 23.36
C VAL A 630 -12.59 20.81 23.51
N ALA A 631 -11.33 20.71 23.97
CA ALA A 631 -10.45 21.87 24.12
C ALA A 631 -10.20 22.58 22.77
N ALA A 632 -9.94 21.82 21.71
CA ALA A 632 -9.80 22.35 20.35
C ALA A 632 -11.07 23.06 19.88
N GLY A 633 -12.24 22.48 20.16
CA GLY A 633 -13.54 23.08 19.87
C GLY A 633 -13.75 24.43 20.55
N VAL A 634 -13.40 24.55 21.84
CA VAL A 634 -13.48 25.82 22.58
C VAL A 634 -12.56 26.88 21.97
N ILE A 635 -11.32 26.50 21.63
CA ILE A 635 -10.36 27.39 20.96
C ILE A 635 -10.91 27.85 19.60
N ALA A 636 -11.50 26.94 18.82
CA ALA A 636 -12.09 27.24 17.52
C ALA A 636 -13.25 28.24 17.64
N ILE A 637 -14.13 28.07 18.63
CA ILE A 637 -15.25 28.99 18.88
C ILE A 637 -14.75 30.39 19.22
N PHE A 638 -13.71 30.49 20.07
CA PHE A 638 -13.09 31.76 20.41
C PHE A 638 -12.44 32.44 19.20
N LEU A 639 -11.60 31.71 18.45
CA LEU A 639 -10.92 32.23 17.26
C LEU A 639 -11.89 32.61 16.14
N GLY A 640 -12.91 31.78 15.89
CA GLY A 640 -13.97 32.06 14.92
C GLY A 640 -14.77 33.31 15.28
N SER A 641 -15.17 33.44 16.55
CA SER A 641 -15.90 34.64 17.02
C SER A 641 -15.04 35.90 16.96
N TYR A 642 -13.77 35.80 17.36
CA TYR A 642 -12.81 36.92 17.33
C TYR A 642 -12.51 37.39 15.90
N SER A 643 -12.25 36.45 14.99
CA SER A 643 -11.98 36.75 13.58
C SER A 643 -13.20 37.38 12.90
N LEU A 644 -14.41 36.87 13.14
CA LEU A 644 -15.66 37.50 12.66
C LEU A 644 -15.80 38.95 13.14
N HIS A 645 -15.50 39.21 14.42
CA HIS A 645 -15.60 40.56 14.98
C HIS A 645 -14.56 41.52 14.40
N LYS A 646 -13.33 41.06 14.19
CA LYS A 646 -12.21 41.89 13.72
C LYS A 646 -12.22 42.10 12.20
N MET A 647 -12.61 41.09 11.44
CA MET A 647 -12.56 41.13 9.97
C MET A 647 -13.79 41.82 9.36
N PHE A 648 -14.93 41.81 10.05
CA PHE A 648 -16.19 42.38 9.55
C PHE A 648 -16.81 43.41 10.53
N PRO A 649 -16.12 44.55 10.81
CA PRO A 649 -16.59 45.53 11.79
C PRO A 649 -17.68 46.49 11.27
N ARG A 650 -17.90 46.58 9.95
CA ARG A 650 -18.84 47.54 9.32
C ARG A 650 -20.30 47.08 9.43
N GLU A 651 -21.23 48.02 9.62
CA GLU A 651 -22.69 47.73 9.69
C GLU A 651 -23.22 47.02 8.45
N SER A 652 -22.68 47.33 7.26
CA SER A 652 -23.05 46.68 5.99
C SER A 652 -22.78 45.17 5.96
N LEU A 653 -21.93 44.66 6.87
CA LEU A 653 -21.51 43.25 6.96
C LEU A 653 -22.17 42.50 8.13
N MET A 654 -23.18 43.10 8.78
CA MET A 654 -23.89 42.49 9.91
C MET A 654 -24.59 41.18 9.56
N LYS A 655 -25.04 41.00 8.31
CA LYS A 655 -25.62 39.73 7.83
C LYS A 655 -24.57 38.62 7.82
N THR A 656 -23.40 38.88 7.26
CA THR A 656 -22.25 37.96 7.24
C THR A 656 -21.82 37.58 8.65
N ARG A 657 -21.75 38.56 9.57
CA ARG A 657 -21.40 38.30 10.98
C ARG A 657 -22.41 37.40 11.69
N LYS A 658 -23.72 37.64 11.51
CA LYS A 658 -24.78 36.79 12.10
C LYS A 658 -24.73 35.37 11.54
N PHE A 659 -24.52 35.23 10.23
CA PHE A 659 -24.38 33.92 9.59
C PHE A 659 -23.14 33.16 10.07
N GLY A 660 -21.98 33.84 10.18
CA GLY A 660 -20.77 33.25 10.74
C GLY A 660 -20.95 32.80 12.19
N LEU A 661 -21.63 33.59 13.04
CA LEU A 661 -21.94 33.20 14.42
C LEU A 661 -22.83 31.95 14.49
N PHE A 662 -23.75 31.77 13.54
CA PHE A 662 -24.51 30.53 13.42
C PHE A 662 -23.61 29.33 13.08
N GLN A 663 -22.67 29.47 12.15
CA GLN A 663 -21.70 28.40 11.86
C GLN A 663 -20.80 28.09 13.08
N VAL A 664 -20.40 29.11 13.86
CA VAL A 664 -19.66 28.92 15.13
C VAL A 664 -20.50 28.14 16.16
N PHE A 665 -21.81 28.40 16.24
CA PHE A 665 -22.71 27.61 17.08
C PHE A 665 -22.74 26.12 16.67
N LEU A 666 -22.72 25.82 15.37
CA LEU A 666 -22.67 24.44 14.87
C LEU A 666 -21.37 23.71 15.25
N ILE A 667 -20.25 24.42 15.38
CA ILE A 667 -19.01 23.85 15.95
C ILE A 667 -19.25 23.43 17.41
N GLY A 668 -19.90 24.28 18.21
CA GLY A 668 -20.27 23.95 19.59
C GLY A 668 -21.20 22.73 19.68
N LEU A 669 -22.16 22.62 18.77
CA LEU A 669 -23.03 21.45 18.66
C LEU A 669 -22.24 20.19 18.31
N ALA A 670 -21.34 20.24 17.34
CA ALA A 670 -20.49 19.10 16.97
C ALA A 670 -19.63 18.62 18.15
N VAL A 671 -19.03 19.53 18.91
CA VAL A 671 -18.26 19.21 20.12
C VAL A 671 -19.12 18.49 21.16
N TYR A 672 -20.35 18.97 21.38
CA TYR A 672 -21.30 18.32 22.28
C TYR A 672 -21.65 16.90 21.82
N ILE A 673 -21.90 16.68 20.53
CA ILE A 673 -22.24 15.37 19.97
C ILE A 673 -21.09 14.38 20.12
N VAL A 674 -19.86 14.79 19.84
CA VAL A 674 -18.67 13.93 20.04
C VAL A 674 -18.54 13.53 21.50
N HIS A 675 -18.65 14.49 22.42
CA HIS A 675 -18.54 14.23 23.85
C HIS A 675 -19.65 13.30 24.36
N SER A 676 -20.90 13.55 23.95
CA SER A 676 -22.07 12.73 24.29
C SER A 676 -21.91 11.30 23.77
N THR A 677 -21.53 11.14 22.50
CA THR A 677 -21.33 9.82 21.88
C THR A 677 -20.21 9.03 22.55
N ALA A 678 -19.07 9.68 22.84
CA ALA A 678 -17.98 9.04 23.56
C ALA A 678 -18.38 8.56 24.96
N ASN A 679 -19.13 9.37 25.71
CA ASN A 679 -19.61 8.97 27.04
C ASN A 679 -20.57 7.79 26.97
N ASN A 680 -21.54 7.80 26.04
CA ASN A 680 -22.53 6.72 25.89
C ASN A 680 -21.87 5.39 25.51
N LEU A 681 -20.85 5.42 24.64
CA LEU A 681 -20.08 4.23 24.30
C LEU A 681 -19.27 3.71 25.49
N ALA A 682 -18.68 4.60 26.31
CA ALA A 682 -17.93 4.21 27.50
C ALA A 682 -18.79 3.51 28.56
N VAL A 683 -20.09 3.80 28.61
CA VAL A 683 -21.06 3.11 29.50
C VAL A 683 -21.89 2.03 28.79
N ASN A 684 -21.44 1.54 27.63
CA ASN A 684 -22.09 0.47 26.85
C ASN A 684 -23.55 0.75 26.45
N GLN A 685 -23.95 2.02 26.32
CA GLN A 685 -25.30 2.43 25.87
C GLN A 685 -25.42 2.55 24.34
N GLY A 686 -24.32 2.32 23.60
CA GLY A 686 -24.30 2.40 22.14
C GLY A 686 -24.48 3.82 21.59
N LEU A 687 -24.66 3.92 20.27
CA LEU A 687 -24.91 5.18 19.57
C LEU A 687 -26.38 5.59 19.71
N GLN A 688 -26.61 6.77 20.30
CA GLN A 688 -27.97 7.30 20.47
C GLN A 688 -28.54 7.81 19.14
N PRO A 689 -29.81 7.47 18.77
CA PRO A 689 -30.40 7.86 17.50
C PRO A 689 -30.44 9.37 17.25
N ILE A 690 -30.59 10.17 18.31
CA ILE A 690 -30.58 11.64 18.24
C ILE A 690 -29.19 12.14 17.83
N ASN A 691 -28.12 11.60 18.43
CA ASN A 691 -26.74 11.96 18.09
C ASN A 691 -26.42 11.59 16.64
N GLN A 692 -26.88 10.41 16.22
CA GLN A 692 -26.72 9.94 14.85
C GLN A 692 -27.41 10.87 13.83
N CYS A 693 -28.68 11.22 14.08
CA CYS A 693 -29.45 12.11 13.22
C CYS A 693 -28.78 13.49 13.10
N ILE A 694 -28.37 14.09 14.22
CA ILE A 694 -27.67 15.38 14.22
C ILE A 694 -26.35 15.30 13.45
N SER A 695 -25.58 14.21 13.60
CA SER A 695 -24.31 14.04 12.88
C SER A 695 -24.51 14.02 11.36
N TRP A 696 -25.51 13.27 10.87
CA TRP A 696 -25.84 13.25 9.43
C TRP A 696 -26.34 14.60 8.92
N LEU A 697 -27.15 15.31 9.69
CA LEU A 697 -27.62 16.66 9.36
C LEU A 697 -26.45 17.66 9.28
N LEU A 698 -25.51 17.59 10.24
CA LEU A 698 -24.32 18.44 10.24
C LEU A 698 -23.43 18.16 9.02
N LEU A 699 -23.24 16.89 8.66
CA LEU A 699 -22.50 16.51 7.44
C LEU A 699 -23.13 17.13 6.19
N GLY A 700 -24.45 17.02 6.01
CA GLY A 700 -25.15 17.65 4.90
C GLY A 700 -25.01 19.18 4.92
N SER A 701 -25.13 19.79 6.11
CA SER A 701 -25.04 21.25 6.26
C SER A 701 -23.67 21.82 5.89
N THR A 702 -22.58 21.07 6.10
CA THR A 702 -21.21 21.52 5.80
C THR A 702 -21.03 21.85 4.31
N PHE A 703 -21.70 21.14 3.41
CA PHE A 703 -21.60 21.39 1.96
C PHE A 703 -22.60 22.43 1.45
N VAL A 704 -23.66 22.72 2.19
CA VAL A 704 -24.70 23.66 1.73
C VAL A 704 -24.49 25.05 2.31
N LEU A 705 -24.12 25.15 3.59
CA LEU A 705 -24.01 26.43 4.31
C LEU A 705 -23.06 27.42 3.63
N PRO A 706 -21.85 27.02 3.19
CA PRO A 706 -20.96 27.96 2.55
C PRO A 706 -21.60 28.66 1.37
N LEU A 707 -22.45 28.01 0.55
CA LEU A 707 -23.07 28.56 -0.66
C LEU A 707 -24.02 29.76 -0.41
N PHE A 708 -24.49 29.94 0.83
CA PHE A 708 -25.32 31.09 1.23
C PHE A 708 -24.50 32.32 1.65
N SER A 709 -23.19 32.18 1.84
CA SER A 709 -22.31 33.32 2.11
C SER A 709 -22.02 34.13 0.83
N SER A 710 -21.51 35.36 0.98
CA SER A 710 -21.09 36.20 -0.15
C SER A 710 -19.98 35.55 -0.96
N GLN A 711 -19.86 35.89 -2.26
CA GLN A 711 -18.74 35.49 -3.13
C GLN A 711 -17.46 36.29 -2.87
N LEU A 712 -17.48 37.24 -1.94
CA LEU A 712 -16.28 37.95 -1.50
C LEU A 712 -15.28 36.97 -0.92
N VAL A 713 -14.02 37.08 -1.36
CA VAL A 713 -12.98 36.07 -1.13
C VAL A 713 -12.83 35.73 0.36
N ILE A 714 -12.70 36.76 1.20
CA ILE A 714 -12.53 36.61 2.64
C ILE A 714 -13.80 36.06 3.32
N GLU A 715 -15.00 36.49 2.90
CA GLU A 715 -16.27 36.04 3.49
C GLU A 715 -16.54 34.57 3.16
N ARG A 716 -16.41 34.21 1.88
CA ARG A 716 -16.59 32.83 1.40
C ARG A 716 -15.59 31.89 2.06
N LEU A 717 -14.30 32.23 2.05
CA LEU A 717 -13.27 31.37 2.63
C LEU A 717 -13.50 31.15 4.12
N HIS A 718 -13.85 32.20 4.86
CA HIS A 718 -14.15 32.07 6.29
C HIS A 718 -15.36 31.14 6.54
N SER A 719 -16.41 31.27 5.73
CA SER A 719 -17.59 30.40 5.82
C SER A 719 -17.28 28.94 5.48
N ILE A 720 -16.44 28.69 4.46
CA ILE A 720 -15.94 27.36 4.10
C ILE A 720 -15.18 26.75 5.29
N LEU A 721 -14.20 27.47 5.84
CA LEU A 721 -13.36 26.98 6.94
C LEU A 721 -14.18 26.60 8.18
N LEU A 722 -15.14 27.43 8.60
CA LEU A 722 -16.00 27.13 9.75
C LEU A 722 -16.84 25.86 9.51
N SER A 723 -17.45 25.73 8.33
CA SER A 723 -18.26 24.56 7.97
C SER A 723 -17.46 23.26 7.89
N LEU A 724 -16.25 23.29 7.33
CA LEU A 724 -15.40 22.10 7.24
C LEU A 724 -14.86 21.71 8.63
N TYR A 725 -14.56 22.69 9.50
CA TYR A 725 -14.13 22.43 10.86
C TYR A 725 -15.21 21.72 11.70
N THR A 726 -16.49 22.07 11.50
CA THR A 726 -17.63 21.36 12.12
C THR A 726 -17.61 19.87 11.78
N LEU A 727 -17.48 19.54 10.49
CA LEU A 727 -17.45 18.15 10.03
C LEU A 727 -16.19 17.41 10.51
N TYR A 728 -15.02 18.05 10.42
CA TYR A 728 -13.77 17.47 10.89
C TYR A 728 -13.80 17.14 12.40
N THR A 729 -14.48 17.98 13.19
CA THR A 729 -14.68 17.75 14.64
C THR A 729 -15.47 16.47 14.92
N LEU A 730 -16.56 16.22 14.19
CA LEU A 730 -17.37 15.00 14.33
C LEU A 730 -16.58 13.71 14.08
N MET A 731 -15.50 13.82 13.31
CA MET A 731 -14.68 12.72 12.87
C MET A 731 -13.36 12.57 13.63
N SER A 732 -13.14 13.36 14.68
CA SER A 732 -11.87 13.44 15.41
C SER A 732 -11.94 12.71 16.76
N THR A 733 -10.88 11.97 17.09
CA THR A 733 -10.79 11.18 18.33
C THR A 733 -9.75 11.72 19.34
N SER A 734 -8.90 12.68 18.92
CA SER A 734 -7.78 13.18 19.73
C SER A 734 -7.33 14.59 19.27
N HIS A 735 -6.02 14.86 19.15
CA HIS A 735 -5.41 16.15 18.83
C HIS A 735 -5.64 16.68 17.39
N GLU A 736 -6.37 15.95 16.56
CA GLU A 736 -6.53 16.22 15.12
C GLU A 736 -7.23 17.56 14.84
N CYS A 737 -8.18 17.96 15.70
CA CYS A 737 -8.82 19.28 15.60
C CYS A 737 -7.83 20.44 15.82
N LEU A 738 -6.85 20.29 16.72
CA LEU A 738 -5.81 21.30 16.95
C LEU A 738 -4.89 21.45 15.74
N PHE A 739 -4.63 20.34 15.04
CA PHE A 739 -3.88 20.35 13.79
C PHE A 739 -4.57 21.22 12.75
N ILE A 740 -5.87 20.98 12.49
CA ILE A 740 -6.62 21.76 11.49
C ILE A 740 -6.65 23.25 11.81
N LEU A 741 -6.81 23.62 13.09
CA LEU A 741 -6.74 25.03 13.49
C LEU A 741 -5.38 25.65 13.18
N SER A 742 -4.30 24.98 13.56
CA SER A 742 -2.93 25.45 13.33
C SER A 742 -2.60 25.51 11.83
N PHE A 743 -3.12 24.55 11.06
CA PHE A 743 -2.99 24.46 9.62
C PHE A 743 -3.69 25.63 8.91
N CYS A 744 -4.95 25.92 9.27
CA CYS A 744 -5.70 27.05 8.72
C CYS A 744 -5.02 28.40 9.03
N CYS A 745 -4.49 28.57 10.25
CA CYS A 745 -3.71 29.76 10.61
C CYS A 745 -2.46 29.92 9.73
N SER A 746 -1.72 28.83 9.48
CA SER A 746 -0.53 28.85 8.63
C SER A 746 -0.85 29.27 7.19
N LEU A 747 -1.91 28.71 6.61
CA LEU A 747 -2.38 29.07 5.27
C LEU A 747 -2.84 30.53 5.18
N PHE A 748 -3.54 31.03 6.21
CA PHE A 748 -3.94 32.44 6.27
C PHE A 748 -2.72 33.39 6.26
N PHE A 749 -1.71 33.12 7.08
CA PHE A 749 -0.49 33.94 7.11
C PHE A 749 0.35 33.79 5.85
N TRP A 750 0.34 32.62 5.20
CA TRP A 750 0.96 32.44 3.88
C TRP A 750 0.36 33.38 2.84
N VAL A 751 -0.96 33.35 2.66
CA VAL A 751 -1.69 34.20 1.71
C VAL A 751 -1.43 35.68 2.00
N TRP A 752 -1.45 36.07 3.28
CA TRP A 752 -1.20 37.46 3.68
C TRP A 752 0.23 37.90 3.32
N LEU A 753 1.25 37.13 3.68
CA LEU A 753 2.63 37.49 3.34
C LEU A 753 2.86 37.57 1.83
N GLU A 754 2.27 36.66 1.06
CA GLU A 754 2.37 36.64 -0.41
C GLU A 754 1.77 37.88 -1.08
N SER A 755 0.66 38.38 -0.54
CA SER A 755 0.05 39.64 -0.99
C SER A 755 0.96 40.86 -0.73
N ILE A 756 1.85 40.80 0.26
CA ILE A 756 2.80 41.88 0.59
C ILE A 756 4.02 41.87 -0.34
N VAL A 757 4.47 40.70 -0.81
CA VAL A 757 5.66 40.57 -1.69
C VAL A 757 5.44 41.18 -3.07
N THR A 758 4.20 41.15 -3.58
CA THR A 758 3.91 41.40 -5.00
C THR A 758 4.03 42.91 -5.32
N PRO A 759 5.04 43.37 -6.11
CA PRO A 759 5.41 44.79 -6.20
C PRO A 759 4.40 45.73 -6.87
N SER A 760 3.42 45.18 -7.61
CA SER A 760 2.48 45.97 -8.43
C SER A 760 1.31 46.56 -7.64
N LEU A 761 1.12 46.20 -6.37
CA LEU A 761 0.08 46.74 -5.51
C LEU A 761 0.64 46.92 -4.09
N HIS A 762 0.69 48.14 -3.57
CA HIS A 762 0.78 48.39 -2.14
C HIS A 762 -0.56 47.97 -1.49
N PHE A 763 -0.80 46.66 -1.41
CA PHE A 763 -2.04 46.06 -0.93
C PHE A 763 -2.19 46.29 0.58
N GLN A 764 -3.26 46.96 1.00
CA GLN A 764 -3.73 46.92 2.38
C GLN A 764 -4.77 45.78 2.52
N LEU A 765 -4.95 45.23 3.72
CA LEU A 765 -5.93 44.16 3.99
C LEU A 765 -7.36 44.54 3.55
N ASP A 766 -7.64 45.85 3.45
CA ASP A 766 -8.91 46.41 2.99
C ASP A 766 -9.17 46.22 1.49
N ASP A 767 -8.15 46.09 0.64
CA ASP A 767 -8.32 45.89 -0.80
C ASP A 767 -8.73 44.44 -1.11
N VAL A 768 -8.20 43.46 -0.36
CA VAL A 768 -8.55 42.02 -0.50
C VAL A 768 -10.01 41.74 -0.12
N ARG A 769 -10.60 42.58 0.75
CA ARG A 769 -12.01 42.48 1.17
C ARG A 769 -13.00 42.76 0.03
N THR A 770 -12.54 43.33 -1.08
CA THR A 770 -13.38 43.68 -2.24
C THR A 770 -13.24 42.68 -3.40
N LEU A 771 -12.33 41.72 -3.30
CA LEU A 771 -12.11 40.72 -4.34
C LEU A 771 -13.23 39.68 -4.34
N HIS A 772 -13.68 39.30 -5.54
CA HIS A 772 -14.72 38.30 -5.76
C HIS A 772 -14.15 37.02 -6.38
N PHE A 773 -14.54 35.87 -5.84
CA PHE A 773 -14.34 34.59 -6.53
C PHE A 773 -15.11 34.60 -7.85
N GLY A 774 -14.45 34.26 -8.95
CA GLY A 774 -15.03 34.25 -10.30
C GLY A 774 -14.89 35.56 -11.08
N SER A 775 -14.23 36.59 -10.53
CA SER A 775 -13.80 37.73 -11.34
C SER A 775 -12.78 37.25 -12.39
N GLU A 776 -13.03 37.53 -13.68
CA GLU A 776 -12.05 37.28 -14.73
C GLU A 776 -10.83 38.15 -14.44
N LEU A 777 -9.68 37.51 -14.18
CA LEU A 777 -8.41 38.21 -14.19
C LEU A 777 -8.31 38.90 -15.55
N GLN A 778 -8.15 40.23 -15.58
CA GLN A 778 -7.86 40.94 -16.81
C GLN A 778 -6.55 40.38 -17.37
N GLU A 779 -6.63 39.43 -18.30
CA GLU A 779 -5.57 39.12 -19.26
C GLU A 779 -5.46 40.34 -20.20
N GLU A 780 -5.19 41.53 -19.66
CA GLU A 780 -4.66 42.62 -20.47
C GLU A 780 -3.34 42.13 -21.08
N ASN A 781 -3.05 42.57 -22.31
CA ASN A 781 -1.91 42.20 -23.16
C ASN A 781 -0.51 42.45 -22.56
N ASN A 782 -0.39 42.54 -21.23
CA ASN A 782 0.83 42.67 -20.48
C ASN A 782 1.48 41.30 -20.31
N TYR A 783 2.63 41.13 -20.94
CA TYR A 783 3.52 39.98 -20.87
C TYR A 783 3.63 39.42 -19.44
N ILE A 784 3.24 38.15 -19.26
CA ILE A 784 3.32 37.49 -17.95
C ILE A 784 4.79 37.16 -17.66
N ARG A 785 5.39 37.87 -16.70
CA ARG A 785 6.75 37.58 -16.23
C ARG A 785 6.69 36.42 -15.22
N ILE A 786 7.33 35.30 -15.55
CA ILE A 786 7.63 34.24 -14.58
C ILE A 786 8.56 34.83 -13.55
N SER A 787 8.08 34.85 -12.31
CA SER A 787 8.84 35.32 -11.17
C SER A 787 9.37 34.15 -10.38
N LYS A 788 10.46 34.37 -9.63
CA LYS A 788 10.94 33.44 -8.60
C LYS A 788 9.89 33.18 -7.53
N GLU A 789 8.95 34.12 -7.38
CA GLU A 789 7.80 33.97 -6.50
C GLU A 789 6.89 32.81 -6.94
N ASP A 790 6.76 32.54 -8.25
CA ASP A 790 5.86 31.50 -8.77
C ASP A 790 6.35 30.09 -8.42
N THR A 791 7.66 29.85 -8.52
CA THR A 791 8.27 28.58 -8.12
C THR A 791 8.17 28.37 -6.60
N ARG A 792 8.41 29.43 -5.80
CA ARG A 792 8.26 29.38 -4.35
C ARG A 792 6.81 29.10 -3.93
N ARG A 793 5.84 29.75 -4.58
CA ARG A 793 4.39 29.52 -4.36
C ARG A 793 4.01 28.07 -4.69
N ALA A 794 4.52 27.53 -5.80
CA ALA A 794 4.31 26.13 -6.19
C ALA A 794 4.89 25.15 -5.16
N TYR A 795 6.12 25.41 -4.69
CA TYR A 795 6.77 24.61 -3.66
C TYR A 795 5.99 24.66 -2.33
N PHE A 796 5.61 25.84 -1.83
CA PHE A 796 4.83 25.96 -0.60
C PHE A 796 3.47 25.28 -0.71
N PHE A 797 2.82 25.38 -1.88
CA PHE A 797 1.58 24.66 -2.14
C PHE A 797 1.75 23.14 -1.99
N ILE A 798 2.74 22.56 -2.67
CA ILE A 798 3.04 21.11 -2.56
C ILE A 798 3.40 20.73 -1.12
N PHE A 799 4.20 21.56 -0.45
CA PHE A 799 4.58 21.33 0.94
C PHE A 799 3.36 21.30 1.87
N PHE A 800 2.42 22.23 1.71
CA PHE A 800 1.17 22.22 2.48
C PHE A 800 0.25 21.04 2.11
N MET A 801 0.23 20.60 0.86
CA MET A 801 -0.50 19.37 0.46
C MET A 801 0.05 18.15 1.19
N TYR A 802 1.37 17.98 1.25
CA TYR A 802 1.96 16.86 2.02
C TYR A 802 1.82 17.04 3.53
N THR A 803 1.84 18.28 4.04
CA THR A 803 1.56 18.55 5.46
C THR A 803 0.11 18.21 5.83
N ALA A 804 -0.85 18.45 4.93
CA ALA A 804 -2.25 18.03 5.07
C ALA A 804 -2.36 16.50 5.21
N PHE A 805 -1.54 15.74 4.49
CA PHE A 805 -1.50 14.28 4.56
C PHE A 805 -0.79 13.75 5.82
N PHE A 806 0.45 14.20 6.07
CA PHE A 806 1.33 13.66 7.11
C PHE A 806 1.18 14.30 8.49
N GLY A 807 0.40 15.38 8.60
CA GLY A 807 0.23 16.12 9.85
C GLY A 807 -0.41 15.27 10.96
N THR A 808 -1.50 14.57 10.65
CA THR A 808 -2.22 13.70 11.60
C THR A 808 -2.36 12.26 11.14
N GLY A 809 -1.83 11.92 9.96
CA GLY A 809 -1.89 10.58 9.36
C GLY A 809 -0.54 10.15 8.77
N ASN A 810 -0.52 8.92 8.28
CA ASN A 810 0.49 8.33 7.40
C ASN A 810 -0.14 7.15 6.63
N ILE A 811 0.65 6.51 5.76
CA ILE A 811 0.21 5.35 4.97
C ILE A 811 -0.25 4.20 5.87
N ALA A 812 0.49 3.94 6.95
CA ALA A 812 0.11 2.93 7.93
C ALA A 812 -1.25 3.23 8.59
N SER A 813 -1.55 4.48 8.93
CA SER A 813 -2.85 4.87 9.52
C SER A 813 -4.02 4.79 8.54
N ILE A 814 -3.74 4.84 7.23
CA ILE A 814 -4.70 4.54 6.18
C ILE A 814 -4.94 3.04 6.10
N ASN A 815 -3.92 2.19 6.27
CA ASN A 815 -4.15 0.75 6.24
C ASN A 815 -4.77 0.23 7.55
N SER A 816 -4.45 0.84 8.70
CA SER A 816 -4.89 0.40 10.03
C SER A 816 -6.14 1.11 10.56
N PHE A 817 -6.96 1.73 9.69
CA PHE A 817 -8.01 2.71 10.02
C PHE A 817 -8.81 2.39 11.31
N ASP A 818 -8.83 3.32 12.29
CA ASP A 818 -9.64 3.20 13.52
C ASP A 818 -11.12 3.54 13.24
N PRO A 819 -12.04 2.56 13.31
CA PRO A 819 -13.47 2.79 13.06
C PRO A 819 -14.09 3.82 14.03
N ALA A 820 -13.45 4.10 15.17
CA ALA A 820 -13.95 5.10 16.11
C ALA A 820 -14.03 6.52 15.54
N SER A 821 -13.28 6.82 14.49
CA SER A 821 -13.37 8.12 13.80
C SER A 821 -14.72 8.36 13.12
N VAL A 822 -15.56 7.32 12.96
CA VAL A 822 -16.90 7.44 12.33
C VAL A 822 -18.06 7.08 13.26
N TYR A 823 -17.79 6.84 14.56
CA TYR A 823 -18.83 6.41 15.52
C TYR A 823 -19.93 7.44 15.79
N CYS A 824 -19.70 8.72 15.48
CA CYS A 824 -20.80 9.71 15.49
C CYS A 824 -21.89 9.39 14.45
N PHE A 825 -21.56 8.61 13.41
CA PHE A 825 -22.45 8.29 12.29
C PHE A 825 -22.95 6.85 12.31
N LEU A 826 -22.08 5.88 12.55
CA LEU A 826 -22.43 4.46 12.62
C LEU A 826 -21.42 3.67 13.47
N THR A 827 -21.93 2.68 14.20
CA THR A 827 -21.13 1.73 15.01
C THR A 827 -21.19 0.30 14.46
N VAL A 828 -22.19 -0.02 13.64
CA VAL A 828 -22.30 -1.32 12.95
C VAL A 828 -21.39 -1.31 11.73
N PHE A 829 -20.56 -2.34 11.57
CA PHE A 829 -19.61 -2.43 10.48
C PHE A 829 -20.32 -2.35 9.12
N HIS A 830 -20.02 -1.28 8.38
CA HIS A 830 -20.52 -1.06 7.03
C HIS A 830 -19.38 -0.47 6.17
N PRO A 831 -18.56 -1.33 5.53
CA PRO A 831 -17.23 -0.97 5.04
C PRO A 831 -17.26 0.18 4.04
N PHE A 832 -18.22 0.20 3.12
CA PHE A 832 -18.34 1.26 2.12
C PHE A 832 -18.67 2.63 2.72
N SER A 833 -19.56 2.67 3.71
CA SER A 833 -19.97 3.95 4.33
C SER A 833 -18.90 4.48 5.27
N MET A 834 -18.33 3.59 6.10
CA MET A 834 -17.23 3.95 6.99
C MET A 834 -16.02 4.42 6.19
N GLY A 835 -15.63 3.67 5.14
CA GLY A 835 -14.53 4.02 4.25
C GLY A 835 -14.76 5.36 3.54
N THR A 836 -15.97 5.62 3.02
CA THR A 836 -16.30 6.90 2.36
C THR A 836 -16.16 8.09 3.32
N LEU A 837 -16.68 7.96 4.54
CA LEU A 837 -16.55 9.01 5.57
C LEU A 837 -15.08 9.26 5.92
N LEU A 838 -14.28 8.21 6.10
CA LEU A 838 -12.84 8.33 6.38
C LEU A 838 -12.07 8.99 5.22
N LEU A 839 -12.34 8.59 3.98
CA LEU A 839 -11.76 9.25 2.79
C LEU A 839 -12.15 10.73 2.73
N LEU A 840 -13.39 11.06 3.10
CA LEU A 840 -13.82 12.45 3.19
C LEU A 840 -13.01 13.22 4.25
N LYS A 841 -12.82 12.68 5.46
CA LYS A 841 -11.97 13.30 6.50
C LYS A 841 -10.56 13.60 5.99
N VAL A 842 -9.96 12.64 5.29
CA VAL A 842 -8.62 12.79 4.69
C VAL A 842 -8.62 13.86 3.59
N ALA A 843 -9.70 14.00 2.82
CA ALA A 843 -9.81 14.98 1.74
C ALA A 843 -9.98 16.44 2.23
N LEU A 844 -10.57 16.67 3.41
CA LEU A 844 -10.90 18.01 3.92
C LEU A 844 -9.69 18.97 3.99
N PRO A 845 -8.52 18.59 4.54
CA PRO A 845 -7.38 19.50 4.66
C PRO A 845 -6.81 19.88 3.28
N PHE A 846 -6.78 18.94 2.33
CA PHE A 846 -6.35 19.22 0.95
C PHE A 846 -7.27 20.24 0.26
N PHE A 847 -8.58 20.11 0.45
CA PHE A 847 -9.55 21.07 -0.07
C PHE A 847 -9.32 22.48 0.50
N ILE A 848 -8.93 22.58 1.78
CA ILE A 848 -8.58 23.86 2.42
C ILE A 848 -7.32 24.49 1.77
N VAL A 849 -6.29 23.69 1.46
CA VAL A 849 -5.08 24.18 0.77
C VAL A 849 -5.42 24.75 -0.60
N ILE A 850 -6.30 24.08 -1.37
CA ILE A 850 -6.71 24.55 -2.70
C ILE A 850 -7.51 25.84 -2.62
N CYS A 851 -8.42 25.98 -1.64
CA CYS A 851 -9.11 27.25 -1.38
C CYS A 851 -8.14 28.39 -1.05
N ALA A 852 -7.07 28.11 -0.30
CA ALA A 852 -6.01 29.07 -0.01
C ALA A 852 -5.18 29.42 -1.26
N LEU A 853 -4.90 28.44 -2.13
CA LEU A 853 -4.22 28.65 -3.40
C LEU A 853 -5.02 29.56 -4.34
N ASP A 854 -6.32 29.33 -4.45
CA ASP A 854 -7.23 30.14 -5.25
C ASP A 854 -7.26 31.58 -4.77
N THR A 855 -7.35 31.75 -3.45
CA THR A 855 -7.27 33.06 -2.80
C THR A 855 -5.94 33.75 -3.11
N LEU A 856 -4.83 33.02 -3.04
CA LEU A 856 -3.49 33.53 -3.35
C LEU A 856 -3.37 33.95 -4.81
N CYS A 857 -3.88 33.16 -5.75
CA CYS A 857 -3.84 33.50 -7.17
C CYS A 857 -4.60 34.79 -7.46
N ILE A 858 -5.78 34.96 -6.84
CA ILE A 858 -6.59 36.17 -6.97
C ILE A 858 -5.90 37.37 -6.31
N SER A 859 -5.36 37.23 -5.10
CA SER A 859 -4.75 38.34 -4.36
C SER A 859 -3.41 38.82 -4.92
N THR A 860 -2.68 37.93 -5.61
CA THR A 860 -1.36 38.24 -6.19
C THR A 860 -1.39 38.43 -7.70
N ASN A 861 -2.57 38.35 -8.33
CA ASN A 861 -2.76 38.35 -9.78
C ASN A 861 -1.87 37.30 -10.51
N THR A 862 -1.68 36.14 -9.87
CA THR A 862 -0.85 35.06 -10.42
C THR A 862 -1.67 34.19 -11.37
N SER A 863 -1.10 33.88 -12.54
CA SER A 863 -1.74 32.94 -13.45
C SER A 863 -1.75 31.52 -12.86
N LYS A 864 -2.95 31.01 -12.53
CA LYS A 864 -3.16 29.60 -12.12
C LYS A 864 -2.48 28.61 -13.08
N SER A 865 -2.42 28.94 -14.37
CA SER A 865 -1.83 28.07 -15.38
C SER A 865 -0.31 27.94 -15.24
N ILE A 866 0.41 29.00 -14.87
CA ILE A 866 1.86 28.94 -14.65
C ILE A 866 2.16 28.16 -13.38
N LEU A 867 1.39 28.44 -12.32
CA LEU A 867 1.53 27.76 -11.04
C LEU A 867 1.32 26.25 -11.17
N PHE A 868 0.27 25.82 -11.90
CA PHE A 868 0.01 24.40 -12.13
C PHE A 868 1.13 23.72 -12.94
N LEU A 869 1.73 24.39 -13.93
CA LEU A 869 2.88 23.84 -14.66
C LEU A 869 4.11 23.65 -13.76
N ASN A 870 4.36 24.59 -12.83
CA ASN A 870 5.43 24.44 -11.84
C ASN A 870 5.14 23.29 -10.86
N VAL A 871 3.91 23.19 -10.35
CA VAL A 871 3.49 22.09 -9.47
C VAL A 871 3.70 20.76 -10.17
N LEU A 872 3.31 20.66 -11.45
CA LEU A 872 3.49 19.47 -12.27
C LEU A 872 4.97 19.04 -12.36
N ILE A 873 5.88 19.98 -12.68
CA ILE A 873 7.33 19.68 -12.75
C ILE A 873 7.86 19.18 -11.40
N ILE A 874 7.52 19.87 -10.31
CA ILE A 874 7.99 19.52 -8.96
C ILE A 874 7.47 18.13 -8.56
N SER A 875 6.20 17.83 -8.82
CA SER A 875 5.60 16.52 -8.58
C SER A 875 6.20 15.43 -9.46
N ASP A 876 6.52 15.71 -10.73
CA ASP A 876 7.17 14.74 -11.64
C ASP A 876 8.60 14.39 -11.19
N VAL A 877 9.35 15.34 -10.63
CA VAL A 877 10.66 15.06 -10.00
C VAL A 877 10.50 14.07 -8.85
N MET A 878 9.52 14.29 -7.97
CA MET A 878 9.22 13.35 -6.87
C MET A 878 8.76 11.98 -7.39
N GLY A 879 7.88 11.95 -8.39
CA GLY A 879 7.42 10.72 -9.04
C GLY A 879 8.58 9.91 -9.62
N LEU A 880 9.53 10.57 -10.29
CA LEU A 880 10.72 9.92 -10.82
C LEU A 880 11.65 9.38 -9.72
N GLN A 881 11.82 10.09 -8.61
CA GLN A 881 12.58 9.56 -7.47
C GLN A 881 11.91 8.32 -6.89
N PHE A 882 10.60 8.37 -6.65
CA PHE A 882 9.86 7.22 -6.13
C PHE A 882 9.85 6.04 -7.09
N PHE A 883 9.85 6.27 -8.40
CA PHE A 883 10.00 5.21 -9.41
C PHE A 883 11.27 4.37 -9.17
N PHE A 884 12.40 5.02 -8.88
CA PHE A 884 13.65 4.31 -8.57
C PHE A 884 13.70 3.71 -7.16
N LEU A 885 12.88 4.23 -6.24
CA LEU A 885 12.78 3.74 -4.86
C LEU A 885 11.74 2.62 -4.70
N VAL A 886 11.05 2.21 -5.78
CA VAL A 886 10.16 1.04 -5.75
C VAL A 886 10.98 -0.21 -5.39
N GLN A 887 10.53 -0.92 -4.37
CA GLN A 887 11.10 -2.19 -3.93
C GLN A 887 10.22 -3.34 -4.38
N ASP A 888 10.83 -4.37 -4.95
CA ASP A 888 10.20 -5.63 -5.38
C ASP A 888 10.68 -6.84 -4.57
N PHE A 889 11.40 -6.59 -3.48
CA PHE A 889 11.93 -7.56 -2.54
C PHE A 889 11.86 -6.98 -1.13
N GLY A 890 12.06 -7.83 -0.11
CA GLY A 890 11.92 -7.44 1.29
C GLY A 890 10.51 -7.72 1.81
N SER A 891 10.14 -7.03 2.89
CA SER A 891 8.80 -7.15 3.46
C SER A 891 7.77 -6.47 2.55
N TRP A 892 6.48 -6.83 2.60
CA TRP A 892 5.43 -6.11 1.87
C TRP A 892 5.03 -4.82 2.54
N LEU A 893 5.41 -4.64 3.80
CA LEU A 893 5.39 -3.29 4.31
C LEU A 893 6.36 -2.44 3.49
N GLU A 894 7.58 -2.91 3.19
CA GLU A 894 8.53 -2.18 2.34
C GLU A 894 8.08 -2.10 0.88
N ILE A 895 7.71 -3.24 0.25
CA ILE A 895 7.21 -3.29 -1.14
C ILE A 895 5.95 -2.44 -1.26
N GLY A 896 4.93 -2.70 -0.45
CA GLY A 896 3.65 -1.99 -0.43
C GLY A 896 3.82 -0.52 -0.09
N SER A 897 4.65 -0.14 0.88
CA SER A 897 4.94 1.27 1.16
C SER A 897 5.64 1.93 -0.02
N SER A 898 6.60 1.27 -0.67
CA SER A 898 7.27 1.83 -1.85
C SER A 898 6.31 2.05 -3.02
N ILE A 899 5.35 1.13 -3.23
CA ILE A 899 4.26 1.29 -4.20
C ILE A 899 3.36 2.44 -3.77
N SER A 900 2.92 2.50 -2.51
CA SER A 900 2.09 3.58 -1.99
C SER A 900 2.77 4.94 -2.13
N HIS A 901 4.09 5.04 -1.90
CA HIS A 901 4.85 6.28 -2.11
C HIS A 901 4.72 6.77 -3.54
N TYR A 902 4.98 5.86 -4.51
CA TYR A 902 4.87 6.16 -5.92
C TYR A 902 3.43 6.49 -6.34
N VAL A 903 2.46 5.69 -5.91
CA VAL A 903 1.03 5.88 -6.20
C VAL A 903 0.55 7.23 -5.68
N ILE A 904 0.86 7.57 -4.42
CA ILE A 904 0.49 8.86 -3.83
C ILE A 904 1.11 9.99 -4.64
N ALA A 905 2.42 9.95 -4.93
CA ALA A 905 3.08 10.99 -5.72
C ALA A 905 2.44 11.18 -7.10
N MET A 906 2.19 10.10 -7.84
CA MET A 906 1.62 10.15 -9.19
C MET A 906 0.14 10.56 -9.21
N THR A 907 -0.66 10.14 -8.22
CA THR A 907 -2.10 10.42 -8.17
C THR A 907 -2.42 11.78 -7.55
N THR A 908 -1.49 12.38 -6.79
CA THR A 908 -1.66 13.69 -6.14
C THR A 908 -2.05 14.77 -7.15
N ILE A 909 -1.46 14.79 -8.35
CA ILE A 909 -1.78 15.78 -9.38
C ILE A 909 -3.24 15.64 -9.87
N ILE A 910 -3.68 14.41 -10.14
CA ILE A 910 -5.05 14.12 -10.57
C ILE A 910 -6.04 14.51 -9.47
N PHE A 911 -5.70 14.17 -8.22
CA PHE A 911 -6.50 14.53 -7.06
C PHE A 911 -6.62 16.05 -6.88
N ILE A 912 -5.52 16.79 -7.04
CA ILE A 912 -5.51 18.27 -7.01
C ILE A 912 -6.43 18.83 -8.09
N LEU A 913 -6.36 18.32 -9.33
CA LEU A 913 -7.22 18.78 -10.43
C LEU A 913 -8.70 18.56 -10.14
N LEU A 914 -9.07 17.40 -9.59
CA LEU A 914 -10.45 17.10 -9.21
C LEU A 914 -10.94 18.04 -8.10
N LEU A 915 -10.12 18.25 -7.07
CA LEU A 915 -10.45 19.16 -5.99
C LEU A 915 -10.50 20.62 -6.43
N ASP A 916 -9.69 21.06 -7.40
CA ASP A 916 -9.74 22.41 -7.99
C ASP A 916 -11.09 22.65 -8.70
N VAL A 917 -11.61 21.67 -9.45
CA VAL A 917 -12.96 21.75 -10.04
C VAL A 917 -14.03 21.90 -8.96
N ILE A 918 -13.95 21.11 -7.89
CA ILE A 918 -14.90 21.20 -6.77
C ILE A 918 -14.75 22.56 -6.06
N CYS A 919 -13.53 23.03 -5.83
CA CYS A 919 -13.23 24.30 -5.20
C CYS A 919 -13.79 25.47 -6.02
N HIS A 920 -13.64 25.43 -7.34
CA HIS A 920 -14.19 26.43 -8.24
C HIS A 920 -15.72 26.51 -8.11
N CYS A 921 -16.42 25.36 -8.14
CA CYS A 921 -17.86 25.33 -7.90
C CYS A 921 -18.22 25.89 -6.52
N PHE A 922 -17.50 25.49 -5.47
CA PHE A 922 -17.81 25.86 -4.09
C PHE A 922 -17.56 27.34 -3.76
N THR A 923 -16.57 27.94 -4.42
CA THR A 923 -16.20 29.34 -4.23
C THR A 923 -17.06 30.29 -5.06
N THR A 924 -17.46 29.88 -6.27
CA THR A 924 -18.18 30.72 -7.24
C THR A 924 -19.71 30.55 -7.22
N LEU A 925 -20.27 29.40 -6.85
CA LEU A 925 -21.73 29.26 -6.77
C LEU A 925 -22.29 30.07 -5.58
N HIS A 926 -23.44 30.71 -5.78
CA HIS A 926 -24.11 31.50 -4.75
C HIS A 926 -25.62 31.23 -4.77
N ILE A 927 -26.16 30.80 -3.64
CA ILE A 927 -27.61 30.62 -3.46
C ILE A 927 -28.16 31.87 -2.77
N PRO A 928 -28.93 32.72 -3.48
CA PRO A 928 -29.48 33.92 -2.87
C PRO A 928 -30.51 33.55 -1.79
N LEU A 929 -30.31 34.06 -0.57
CA LEU A 929 -31.33 34.06 0.46
C LEU A 929 -32.44 35.03 0.03
N THR A 930 -33.43 34.54 -0.73
CA THR A 930 -34.63 35.31 -1.04
C THR A 930 -35.34 35.62 0.27
N THR A 931 -35.36 36.90 0.65
CA THR A 931 -36.28 37.37 1.68
C THR A 931 -37.68 37.05 1.19
N PHE A 932 -38.37 36.13 1.85
CA PHE A 932 -39.82 36.07 1.79
C PHE A 932 -40.32 37.46 2.17
N LYS A 933 -40.72 38.25 1.17
CA LYS A 933 -41.52 39.45 1.43
C LYS A 933 -42.81 38.91 2.03
N THR A 934 -43.00 39.16 3.32
CA THR A 934 -44.29 38.99 3.98
C THR A 934 -45.32 39.77 3.18
N ALA A 935 -46.24 39.06 2.55
CA ALA A 935 -47.49 39.62 2.05
C ALA A 935 -48.43 39.89 3.22
#